data_AF-A0A941Y9E5-F1
#
_entry.id   AF-A0A941Y9E5-F1
#
_cell.length_a   1.000
_cell.length_b   1.000
_cell.length_c   1.000
_cell.angle_alpha   90.00
_cell.angle_beta   90.00
_cell.angle_gamma   90.00
#
_symmetry.space_group_name_H-M   'P 1'
#
loop_
_entity.id
_entity.type
_entity.pdbx_description
1 polymer ?
#
loop_
_entity_poly.entity_id
_entity_poly.type
_entity_poly.pdbx_seq_one_letter_code
_entity_poly.pdbx_strand_id
1 'polypeptide(L)'
;MSLVPLLLASMPHFSTGQQARESLRPPAVPLLTSDPYLSVWSEADNATDDVTRHWTHRPHPLVSLIRVDGVTYRILGKSASVTQVLPQTNLKVFPTRTTYVFENSKVKVVMSFLTPSLPDDLDVFARPVTYLTWDVTSNDGQKHDVQVFESSSGLLTVNEPNRKIEWKRESMGDLTALRIGAADQTYLRPAGDDARIDWGYLYGVAKTSQAKSAIGANQSLESDFANTGTLSGNLDSRMPRSADDDQPAVGFAFSLGSVGKQTVSRHMMIGYDEIYAIEYYGKKLRPFWRRNGAEPADLFKAAEKDYDSLRARCQKFDSDLVADAEQAGGDKYAKILALSYRECVAANGLAADANKQPLYFTKENTSNGDIATVDVIYPMAPIWLLLSPTLMKASLVSNFMYAGSPHWKFPNAPHDLGTYPQVTGRDDGGEGMPVEESANMILMTDAIAQIERSPSFANLYWPQLTQWATYLEKYGLDPENQLCTDDFMGHLAHNANLSVKAILGLAAYGDLCKMRGETAKGKKYTDLALADAKHWMSVAIEGDHSVLAFDRPGTWSQKYNLVWDQLLNLGIFPDSVREMEIAYYKTKMLKYGLPLDSRTKLTKTDWSIWSATMATNQSDFETIVNPIFDYVNETTTRDPIADSYITDNPKSGGMHARPVVGGFFIKMLDDRPMWRRWAKRDTFKLGKYAPLPKPPVIENIIASGKTSEPTWAYTTMMPAPGWEAPGFDDGDWAKGKAGFGTNGTPGIEVRTEWKTGDIWMRRAVTLPKADYAKAVLYGYHDEDVEVYFNGVLAGREGGFVTNYGPITILSAAKKLLKPGVKITIAVHCHQTSGGQGVDIGLGLLKEEG
;
A
#
# COMPACT_ATOMS: atom_id res chain seq x y z
N MET A 1 -30.13 0.46 78.41
CA MET A 1 -31.45 0.10 77.85
C MET A 1 -31.81 1.11 76.76
N SER A 2 -32.46 0.61 75.72
CA SER A 2 -33.05 1.31 74.57
C SER A 2 -32.19 1.57 73.33
N LEU A 3 -32.59 0.80 72.31
CA LEU A 3 -32.27 0.85 70.88
C LEU A 3 -32.68 2.18 70.22
N VAL A 4 -31.88 2.61 69.24
CA VAL A 4 -32.32 3.33 68.04
C VAL A 4 -31.56 2.73 66.85
N PRO A 5 -32.22 2.17 65.81
CA PRO A 5 -31.53 1.65 64.63
C PRO A 5 -31.28 2.76 63.60
N LEU A 6 -30.04 2.85 63.11
CA LEU A 6 -29.66 3.69 61.98
C LEU A 6 -29.99 2.95 60.67
N LEU A 7 -30.70 3.62 59.76
CA LEU A 7 -30.98 3.15 58.41
C LEU A 7 -29.67 2.93 57.63
N LEU A 8 -29.44 1.68 57.18
CA LEU A 8 -28.49 1.35 56.12
C LEU A 8 -29.25 1.36 54.79
N ALA A 9 -28.90 2.31 53.91
CA ALA A 9 -29.34 2.33 52.54
C ALA A 9 -28.70 1.16 51.77
N SER A 10 -29.54 0.27 51.24
CA SER A 10 -29.14 -0.81 50.34
C SER A 10 -28.70 -0.25 49.00
N MET A 11 -27.42 -0.43 48.64
CA MET A 11 -26.95 -0.27 47.27
C MET A 11 -27.47 -1.44 46.41
N PRO A 12 -27.96 -1.21 45.18
CA PRO A 12 -28.40 -2.28 44.31
C PRO A 12 -27.21 -3.08 43.79
N HIS A 13 -27.29 -4.41 43.96
CA HIS A 13 -26.42 -5.37 43.28
C HIS A 13 -26.57 -5.22 41.77
N PHE A 14 -25.52 -4.78 41.09
CA PHE A 14 -25.40 -4.95 39.65
C PHE A 14 -25.11 -6.43 39.37
N SER A 15 -26.03 -7.05 38.63
CA SER A 15 -25.96 -8.45 38.23
C SER A 15 -24.75 -8.70 37.35
N THR A 16 -23.95 -9.70 37.71
CA THR A 16 -22.89 -10.30 36.89
C THR A 16 -23.51 -10.96 35.66
N GLY A 17 -23.32 -10.32 34.51
CA GLY A 17 -23.71 -10.82 33.19
C GLY A 17 -22.81 -10.26 32.11
N GLN A 18 -21.49 -10.24 32.35
CA GLN A 18 -20.51 -9.92 31.31
C GLN A 18 -20.14 -11.24 30.64
N GLN A 19 -20.88 -11.60 29.59
CA GLN A 19 -20.44 -12.61 28.62
C GLN A 19 -18.98 -12.27 28.27
N ALA A 20 -18.05 -13.22 28.44
CA ALA A 20 -16.65 -12.96 28.13
C ALA A 20 -16.55 -12.51 26.67
N ARG A 21 -16.10 -11.26 26.43
CA ARG A 21 -15.97 -10.70 25.07
C ARG A 21 -15.08 -11.64 24.24
N GLU A 22 -15.56 -12.07 23.08
CA GLU A 22 -14.87 -13.06 22.23
C GLU A 22 -13.52 -12.52 21.75
N SER A 23 -12.40 -13.21 22.01
CA SER A 23 -11.10 -12.79 21.47
C SER A 23 -11.04 -13.04 19.96
N LEU A 24 -10.59 -12.06 19.17
CA LEU A 24 -10.33 -12.26 17.74
C LEU A 24 -9.01 -13.01 17.54
N ARG A 25 -9.05 -14.12 16.80
CA ARG A 25 -7.87 -14.75 16.19
C ARG A 25 -7.64 -14.11 14.81
N PRO A 26 -6.69 -13.16 14.67
CA PRO A 26 -6.43 -12.55 13.37
C PRO A 26 -5.89 -13.58 12.36
N PRO A 27 -6.25 -13.51 11.07
CA PRO A 27 -5.71 -14.39 10.04
C PRO A 27 -4.19 -14.21 9.86
N ALA A 28 -3.74 -12.96 9.83
CA ALA A 28 -2.33 -12.56 9.96
C ALA A 28 -2.19 -11.36 10.91
N VAL A 29 -1.08 -11.31 11.64
CA VAL A 29 -0.81 -10.25 12.64
C VAL A 29 0.13 -9.19 12.07
N PRO A 30 -0.25 -7.89 12.07
CA PRO A 30 0.63 -6.84 11.56
C PRO A 30 1.82 -6.59 12.51
N LEU A 31 3.05 -6.62 11.97
CA LEU A 31 4.28 -6.41 12.75
C LEU A 31 4.99 -5.11 12.36
N LEU A 32 5.47 -5.01 11.12
CA LEU A 32 6.09 -3.80 10.55
C LEU A 32 5.24 -3.36 9.35
N THR A 33 4.47 -2.29 9.46
CA THR A 33 3.47 -1.92 8.44
C THR A 33 3.49 -0.40 8.22
N SER A 34 4.25 0.05 7.23
CA SER A 34 4.41 1.48 6.93
C SER A 34 3.93 1.85 5.53
N ASP A 35 4.24 1.03 4.53
CA ASP A 35 3.94 1.22 3.12
C ASP A 35 3.93 -0.16 2.41
N PRO A 36 3.60 -0.24 1.09
CA PRO A 36 3.48 -1.52 0.40
C PRO A 36 4.74 -2.38 0.34
N TYR A 37 5.91 -1.83 0.70
CA TYR A 37 7.18 -2.53 0.72
C TYR A 37 7.65 -2.90 2.12
N LEU A 38 7.48 -2.00 3.11
CA LEU A 38 7.68 -2.32 4.52
C LEU A 38 6.36 -2.78 5.15
N SER A 39 5.95 -4.00 4.80
CA SER A 39 4.69 -4.62 5.22
C SER A 39 4.90 -6.09 5.59
N VAL A 40 5.30 -6.32 6.85
CA VAL A 40 5.69 -7.61 7.43
C VAL A 40 4.65 -8.08 8.45
N TRP A 41 4.25 -9.34 8.32
CA TRP A 41 3.15 -9.99 9.02
C TRP A 41 3.59 -11.31 9.67
N SER A 42 2.92 -11.67 10.76
CA SER A 42 2.94 -13.03 11.29
C SER A 42 1.73 -13.80 10.76
N GLU A 43 1.97 -14.72 9.84
CA GLU A 43 0.96 -15.57 9.22
C GLU A 43 0.70 -16.85 10.05
N ALA A 44 0.57 -16.70 11.38
CA ALA A 44 0.44 -17.82 12.32
C ALA A 44 -0.37 -17.47 13.58
N ASP A 45 -0.83 -18.49 14.33
CA ASP A 45 -1.55 -18.27 15.60
C ASP A 45 -0.61 -17.84 16.73
N ASN A 46 0.57 -18.45 16.81
CA ASN A 46 1.61 -18.02 17.75
C ASN A 46 2.77 -17.38 17.00
N ALA A 47 3.35 -16.35 17.63
CA ALA A 47 4.46 -15.57 17.07
C ALA A 47 5.68 -16.41 16.66
N THR A 48 5.84 -17.61 17.23
CA THR A 48 6.98 -18.52 17.03
C THR A 48 6.71 -19.69 16.09
N ASP A 49 5.49 -19.82 15.58
CA ASP A 49 5.09 -21.02 14.82
C ASP A 49 5.64 -21.01 13.39
N ASP A 50 5.88 -19.83 12.81
CA ASP A 50 6.40 -19.69 11.46
C ASP A 50 7.34 -18.49 11.28
N VAL A 51 7.96 -18.42 10.09
CA VAL A 51 8.71 -17.25 9.63
C VAL A 51 7.73 -16.11 9.34
N THR A 52 8.12 -14.88 9.67
CA THR A 52 7.37 -13.69 9.27
C THR A 52 7.51 -13.44 7.77
N ARG A 53 6.48 -12.88 7.15
CA ARG A 53 6.40 -12.71 5.70
C ARG A 53 5.99 -11.30 5.31
N HIS A 54 6.41 -10.90 4.13
CA HIS A 54 5.78 -9.79 3.44
C HIS A 54 4.32 -10.17 3.12
N TRP A 55 3.44 -9.20 2.86
CA TRP A 55 2.06 -9.52 2.44
C TRP A 55 2.00 -10.39 1.18
N THR A 56 3.07 -10.45 0.37
CA THR A 56 3.20 -11.32 -0.80
C THR A 56 3.61 -12.77 -0.46
N HIS A 57 3.50 -13.18 0.80
CA HIS A 57 3.94 -14.48 1.34
C HIS A 57 5.45 -14.78 1.21
N ARG A 58 6.25 -13.82 0.73
CA ARG A 58 7.71 -13.99 0.66
C ARG A 58 8.32 -13.87 2.05
N PRO A 59 9.28 -14.74 2.43
CA PRO A 59 9.92 -14.68 3.74
C PRO A 59 10.60 -13.33 3.98
N HIS A 60 10.15 -12.61 5.00
CA HIS A 60 10.80 -11.42 5.55
C HIS A 60 11.11 -11.71 7.02
N PRO A 61 12.14 -12.55 7.31
CA PRO A 61 12.36 -13.09 8.65
C PRO A 61 12.72 -12.04 9.68
N LEU A 62 11.93 -12.02 10.76
CA LEU A 62 12.22 -11.39 12.05
C LEU A 62 12.31 -12.50 13.09
N VAL A 63 13.34 -12.45 13.94
CA VAL A 63 13.52 -13.39 15.04
C VAL A 63 13.71 -12.62 16.33
N SER A 64 13.02 -13.02 17.39
CA SER A 64 13.28 -12.50 18.74
C SER A 64 13.39 -13.64 19.75
N LEU A 65 14.41 -13.55 20.59
CA LEU A 65 14.75 -14.52 21.61
C LEU A 65 14.83 -13.85 22.98
N ILE A 66 14.53 -14.60 24.03
CA ILE A 66 14.77 -14.20 25.42
C ILE A 66 15.58 -15.27 26.13
N ARG A 67 16.55 -14.84 26.93
CA ARG A 67 17.37 -15.69 27.78
C ARG A 67 17.08 -15.38 29.24
N VAL A 68 16.75 -16.40 30.03
CA VAL A 68 16.36 -16.30 31.44
C VAL A 68 17.15 -17.32 32.26
N ASP A 69 17.98 -16.86 33.18
CA ASP A 69 18.84 -17.70 34.03
C ASP A 69 19.63 -18.75 33.25
N GLY A 70 20.14 -18.36 32.08
CA GLY A 70 20.94 -19.26 31.28
C GLY A 70 20.15 -20.22 30.36
N VAL A 71 18.83 -20.06 30.24
CA VAL A 71 17.98 -20.82 29.29
C VAL A 71 17.38 -19.87 28.25
N THR A 72 17.50 -20.22 26.97
CA THR A 72 17.06 -19.37 25.85
C THR A 72 15.77 -19.90 25.22
N TYR A 73 14.81 -19.01 24.98
CA TYR A 73 13.50 -19.28 24.42
C TYR A 73 13.24 -18.39 23.20
N ARG A 74 12.51 -18.92 22.22
CA ARG A 74 11.92 -18.14 21.14
C ARG A 74 10.67 -17.41 21.61
N ILE A 75 10.50 -16.17 21.16
CA ILE A 75 9.30 -15.34 21.32
C ILE A 75 8.81 -14.72 20.01
N LEU A 76 9.57 -14.82 18.92
CA LEU A 76 9.15 -14.49 17.56
C LEU A 76 9.95 -15.28 16.53
N GLY A 77 9.28 -15.75 15.48
CA GLY A 77 9.89 -16.37 14.31
C GLY A 77 10.36 -17.81 14.51
N LYS A 78 10.77 -18.43 13.40
CA LYS A 78 11.49 -19.70 13.39
C LYS A 78 12.99 -19.46 13.61
N SER A 79 13.62 -20.34 14.37
CA SER A 79 15.08 -20.37 14.56
C SER A 79 15.54 -21.82 14.55
N ALA A 80 16.63 -22.09 13.84
CA ALA A 80 17.27 -23.41 13.82
C ALA A 80 18.15 -23.64 15.07
N SER A 81 18.64 -22.56 15.67
CA SER A 81 19.56 -22.59 16.82
C SER A 81 18.85 -22.75 18.16
N VAL A 82 17.59 -22.33 18.28
CA VAL A 82 16.82 -22.36 19.53
C VAL A 82 15.48 -23.03 19.32
N THR A 83 15.28 -24.21 19.90
CA THR A 83 14.02 -24.97 19.75
C THR A 83 12.98 -24.64 20.82
N GLN A 84 13.42 -24.25 22.03
CA GLN A 84 12.52 -23.94 23.15
C GLN A 84 11.68 -22.68 22.85
N VAL A 85 10.41 -22.71 23.23
CA VAL A 85 9.46 -21.61 23.05
C VAL A 85 8.99 -21.13 24.42
N LEU A 86 8.93 -19.82 24.64
CA LEU A 86 8.26 -19.27 25.81
C LEU A 86 6.75 -19.23 25.51
N PRO A 87 5.88 -19.86 26.32
CA PRO A 87 4.46 -19.98 25.98
C PRO A 87 3.79 -18.63 25.76
N GLN A 88 3.15 -18.46 24.59
CA GLN A 88 2.27 -17.32 24.30
C GLN A 88 0.95 -17.50 25.04
N THR A 89 0.55 -16.52 25.84
CA THR A 89 -0.69 -16.56 26.63
C THR A 89 -1.73 -15.53 26.16
N ASN A 90 -1.31 -14.52 25.39
CA ASN A 90 -2.22 -13.50 24.88
C ASN A 90 -1.68 -12.82 23.62
N LEU A 91 -2.59 -12.35 22.77
CA LEU A 91 -2.35 -11.49 21.61
C LEU A 91 -3.44 -10.43 21.57
N LYS A 92 -3.04 -9.16 21.37
CA LYS A 92 -3.96 -8.07 21.04
C LYS A 92 -3.42 -7.24 19.89
N VAL A 93 -4.29 -6.97 18.92
CA VAL A 93 -4.06 -6.05 17.82
C VAL A 93 -4.86 -4.78 18.08
N PHE A 94 -4.20 -3.63 17.97
CA PHE A 94 -4.73 -2.29 18.08
C PHE A 94 -4.38 -1.51 16.80
N PRO A 95 -5.07 -0.39 16.52
CA PRO A 95 -4.79 0.43 15.33
C PRO A 95 -3.31 0.80 15.14
N THR A 96 -2.55 1.09 16.19
CA THR A 96 -1.13 1.48 16.06
C THR A 96 -0.17 0.46 16.69
N ARG A 97 -0.68 -0.61 17.31
CA ARG A 97 0.13 -1.53 18.11
C ARG A 97 -0.30 -2.99 18.00
N THR A 98 0.67 -3.88 18.04
CA THR A 98 0.46 -5.32 18.29
C THR A 98 1.18 -5.69 19.57
N THR A 99 0.51 -6.38 20.50
CA THR A 99 1.11 -6.84 21.76
C THR A 99 0.94 -8.34 21.93
N TYR A 100 2.06 -9.04 22.09
CA TYR A 100 2.10 -10.43 22.51
C TYR A 100 2.46 -10.51 24.00
N VAL A 101 1.86 -11.47 24.71
CA VAL A 101 2.24 -11.80 26.09
C VAL A 101 2.75 -13.23 26.14
N PHE A 102 3.92 -13.41 26.72
CA PHE A 102 4.55 -14.71 26.94
C PHE A 102 4.84 -14.91 28.42
N GLU A 103 4.54 -16.09 28.95
CA GLU A 103 4.65 -16.36 30.39
C GLU A 103 5.14 -17.78 30.66
N ASN A 104 6.03 -17.92 31.63
CA ASN A 104 6.30 -19.19 32.30
C ASN A 104 6.31 -18.97 33.83
N SER A 105 6.78 -19.96 34.59
CA SER A 105 6.85 -19.85 36.05
C SER A 105 7.78 -18.73 36.55
N LYS A 106 8.78 -18.31 35.75
CA LYS A 106 9.81 -17.35 36.15
C LYS A 106 9.52 -15.92 35.71
N VAL A 107 9.12 -15.73 34.46
CA VAL A 107 8.96 -14.39 33.86
C VAL A 107 7.68 -14.24 33.06
N LYS A 108 7.22 -13.00 33.01
CA LYS A 108 6.22 -12.49 32.07
C LYS A 108 6.89 -11.48 31.14
N VAL A 109 6.68 -11.64 29.84
CA VAL A 109 7.20 -10.76 28.79
C VAL A 109 6.03 -10.20 28.01
N VAL A 110 5.94 -8.87 27.91
CA VAL A 110 5.06 -8.21 26.94
C VAL A 110 5.93 -7.68 25.81
N MET A 111 5.79 -8.27 24.62
CA MET A 111 6.48 -7.82 23.41
C MET A 111 5.52 -6.99 22.57
N SER A 112 5.87 -5.73 22.32
CA SER A 112 5.02 -4.77 21.61
C SER A 112 5.68 -4.26 20.34
N PHE A 113 4.96 -4.34 19.22
CA PHE A 113 5.26 -3.61 17.98
C PHE A 113 4.41 -2.34 17.99
N LEU A 114 5.04 -1.18 17.91
CA LEU A 114 4.39 0.12 17.86
C LEU A 114 4.80 0.85 16.59
N THR A 115 3.86 1.07 15.68
CA THR A 115 4.04 1.90 14.48
C THR A 115 3.19 3.16 14.64
N PRO A 116 3.77 4.34 14.93
CA PRO A 116 3.02 5.57 15.17
C PRO A 116 2.36 6.18 13.92
N SER A 117 1.49 5.45 13.23
CA SER A 117 0.72 5.94 12.09
C SER A 117 -0.44 6.85 12.54
N LEU A 118 -0.13 7.97 13.19
CA LEU A 118 -1.10 8.93 13.74
C LEU A 118 -1.55 9.96 12.69
N PRO A 119 -2.81 9.95 12.21
CA PRO A 119 -3.24 10.78 11.07
C PRO A 119 -3.35 12.28 11.38
N ASP A 120 -3.40 12.63 12.67
CA ASP A 120 -3.44 14.02 13.16
C ASP A 120 -2.05 14.70 13.17
N ASP A 121 -0.99 13.93 12.93
CA ASP A 121 0.40 14.37 12.92
C ASP A 121 1.14 13.72 11.75
N LEU A 122 0.99 14.34 10.57
CA LEU A 122 1.51 13.80 9.31
C LEU A 122 3.05 13.63 9.31
N ASP A 123 3.76 14.41 10.13
CA ASP A 123 5.21 14.29 10.31
C ASP A 123 5.64 13.04 11.06
N VAL A 124 4.77 12.55 11.96
CA VAL A 124 4.97 11.28 12.66
C VAL A 124 4.42 10.13 11.80
N PHE A 125 3.25 10.30 11.19
CA PHE A 125 2.64 9.32 10.27
C PHE A 125 3.60 8.88 9.16
N ALA A 126 4.33 9.83 8.57
CA ALA A 126 5.24 9.57 7.46
C ALA A 126 6.55 8.86 7.86
N ARG A 127 6.81 8.62 9.15
CA ARG A 127 8.05 7.96 9.61
C ARG A 127 7.92 6.45 9.38
N PRO A 128 8.78 5.83 8.54
CA PRO A 128 8.78 4.39 8.35
C PRO A 128 9.53 3.70 9.50
N VAL A 129 9.07 3.92 10.74
CA VAL A 129 9.73 3.44 11.97
C VAL A 129 8.71 2.71 12.85
N THR A 130 9.06 1.48 13.21
CA THR A 130 8.35 0.70 14.21
C THR A 130 9.26 0.47 15.42
N TYR A 131 8.73 0.69 16.62
CA TYR A 131 9.42 0.37 17.87
C TYR A 131 9.08 -1.06 18.26
N LEU A 132 10.10 -1.87 18.52
CA LEU A 132 9.95 -3.17 19.17
C LEU A 132 10.35 -3.02 20.63
N THR A 133 9.44 -3.32 21.55
CA THR A 133 9.63 -3.15 23.00
C THR A 133 9.40 -4.45 23.74
N TRP A 134 10.29 -4.77 24.68
CA TRP A 134 10.13 -5.86 25.64
C TRP A 134 9.98 -5.29 27.05
N ASP A 135 8.81 -5.50 27.65
CA ASP A 135 8.56 -5.23 29.06
C ASP A 135 8.60 -6.56 29.83
N VAL A 136 9.61 -6.77 30.67
CA VAL A 136 9.83 -8.05 31.38
C VAL A 136 9.67 -7.87 32.89
N THR A 137 8.94 -8.79 33.52
CA THR A 137 8.72 -8.82 34.98
C THR A 137 8.89 -10.25 35.51
N SER A 138 9.41 -10.43 36.73
CA SER A 138 9.39 -11.72 37.41
C SER A 138 7.96 -12.13 37.76
N ASN A 139 7.64 -13.40 37.53
CA ASN A 139 6.36 -14.03 37.80
C ASN A 139 6.35 -14.81 39.14
N ASP A 140 7.51 -15.29 39.61
CA ASP A 140 7.67 -16.00 40.89
C ASP A 140 8.10 -15.09 42.07
N GLY A 141 8.36 -13.81 41.79
CA GLY A 141 8.84 -12.83 42.77
C GLY A 141 10.33 -12.91 43.09
N GLN A 142 11.08 -13.84 42.47
CA GLN A 142 12.53 -13.90 42.53
C GLN A 142 13.17 -12.93 41.54
N LYS A 143 14.50 -12.81 41.62
CA LYS A 143 15.27 -12.06 40.63
C LYS A 143 15.86 -13.01 39.60
N HIS A 144 15.69 -12.68 38.32
CA HIS A 144 16.23 -13.46 37.20
C HIS A 144 17.23 -12.66 36.39
N ASP A 145 18.28 -13.31 35.92
CA ASP A 145 19.17 -12.70 34.91
C ASP A 145 18.52 -12.83 33.53
N VAL A 146 18.28 -11.68 32.89
CA VAL A 146 17.53 -11.61 31.63
C VAL A 146 18.30 -10.88 30.54
N GLN A 147 18.32 -11.48 29.36
CA GLN A 147 18.75 -10.85 28.12
C GLN A 147 17.71 -11.05 27.02
N VAL A 148 17.62 -10.11 26.08
CA VAL A 148 16.74 -10.22 24.90
C VAL A 148 17.54 -9.98 23.62
N PHE A 149 17.08 -10.58 22.53
CA PHE A 149 17.69 -10.49 21.21
C PHE A 149 16.62 -10.25 20.14
N GLU A 150 17.01 -9.50 19.12
CA GLU A 150 16.28 -9.35 17.86
C GLU A 150 17.24 -9.46 16.69
N SER A 151 16.77 -10.07 15.60
CA SER A 151 17.40 -9.92 14.30
C SER A 151 16.40 -9.78 13.16
N SER A 152 16.72 -8.85 12.25
CA SER A 152 15.99 -8.60 11.02
C SER A 152 16.85 -8.99 9.81
N SER A 153 16.32 -9.87 8.95
CA SER A 153 17.05 -10.43 7.79
C SER A 153 17.26 -9.41 6.66
N GLY A 154 18.36 -9.56 5.91
CA GLY A 154 18.61 -8.84 4.66
C GLY A 154 17.61 -9.15 3.54
N LEU A 155 16.85 -10.25 3.65
CA LEU A 155 15.76 -10.57 2.72
C LEU A 155 14.66 -9.50 2.66
N LEU A 156 14.53 -8.68 3.71
CA LEU A 156 13.60 -7.54 3.74
C LEU A 156 13.95 -6.41 2.75
N THR A 157 15.12 -6.49 2.11
CA THR A 157 15.71 -5.38 1.33
C THR A 157 15.85 -5.67 -0.16
N VAL A 158 15.35 -6.82 -0.60
CA VAL A 158 15.49 -7.31 -1.96
C VAL A 158 14.20 -7.91 -2.47
N ASN A 159 13.95 -7.78 -3.77
CA ASN A 159 12.82 -8.43 -4.40
C ASN A 159 13.02 -9.94 -4.54
N GLU A 160 14.24 -10.33 -4.92
CA GLU A 160 14.64 -11.72 -5.12
C GLU A 160 15.78 -12.10 -4.15
N PRO A 161 15.73 -13.28 -3.50
CA PRO A 161 16.72 -13.69 -2.50
C PRO A 161 18.17 -13.75 -3.00
N ASN A 162 18.38 -14.00 -4.29
CA ASN A 162 19.72 -14.09 -4.89
C ASN A 162 20.42 -12.73 -5.08
N ARG A 163 19.71 -11.61 -4.84
CA ARG A 163 20.24 -10.26 -4.99
C ARG A 163 21.34 -10.00 -3.96
N LYS A 164 22.39 -9.32 -4.40
CA LYS A 164 23.52 -8.96 -3.54
C LYS A 164 23.14 -7.80 -2.62
N ILE A 165 23.49 -7.93 -1.36
CA ILE A 165 23.30 -6.91 -0.33
C ILE A 165 24.62 -6.47 0.27
N GLU A 166 24.66 -5.22 0.75
CA GLU A 166 25.74 -4.64 1.52
C GLU A 166 25.25 -4.14 2.87
N TRP A 167 26.16 -3.93 3.83
CA TRP A 167 25.80 -3.46 5.16
C TRP A 167 26.87 -2.62 5.81
N LYS A 168 26.46 -1.79 6.78
CA LYS A 168 27.37 -0.96 7.60
C LYS A 168 26.83 -0.79 9.01
N ARG A 169 27.76 -0.49 9.93
CA ARG A 169 27.43 0.10 11.24
C ARG A 169 27.70 1.59 11.18
N GLU A 170 26.75 2.36 11.68
CA GLU A 170 26.78 3.82 11.74
C GLU A 170 26.55 4.28 13.18
N SER A 171 27.10 5.45 13.53
CA SER A 171 26.82 6.12 14.80
C SER A 171 25.97 7.35 14.53
N MET A 172 24.86 7.47 15.26
CA MET A 172 23.91 8.57 15.16
C MET A 172 23.84 9.30 16.50
N GLY A 173 24.98 9.72 17.05
CA GLY A 173 25.08 10.24 18.42
C GLY A 173 25.22 9.09 19.43
N ASP A 174 24.33 9.03 20.42
CA ASP A 174 24.27 7.93 21.40
C ASP A 174 23.59 6.66 20.84
N LEU A 175 23.09 6.71 19.61
CA LEU A 175 22.49 5.59 18.90
C LEU A 175 23.52 4.85 18.04
N THR A 176 23.45 3.52 18.10
CA THR A 176 24.09 2.62 17.14
C THR A 176 23.06 2.19 16.11
N ALA A 177 23.38 2.37 14.83
CA ALA A 177 22.54 1.96 13.71
C ALA A 177 23.27 0.88 12.90
N LEU A 178 22.57 -0.21 12.60
CA LEU A 178 23.00 -1.20 11.61
C LEU A 178 22.13 -1.01 10.38
N ARG A 179 22.75 -0.78 9.22
CA ARG A 179 22.05 -0.70 7.93
C ARG A 179 22.40 -1.86 7.03
N ILE A 180 21.42 -2.40 6.33
CA ILE A 180 21.57 -3.45 5.31
C ILE A 180 20.66 -3.11 4.12
N GLY A 181 21.09 -3.40 2.89
CA GLY A 181 20.29 -3.11 1.70
C GLY A 181 20.91 -3.64 0.42
N ALA A 182 20.16 -3.58 -0.69
CA ALA A 182 20.64 -3.97 -2.02
C ALA A 182 21.95 -3.23 -2.36
N ALA A 183 22.97 -3.98 -2.79
CA ALA A 183 24.26 -3.41 -3.20
C ALA A 183 24.12 -2.59 -4.49
N ASP A 184 23.32 -3.10 -5.43
CA ASP A 184 22.94 -2.42 -6.66
C ASP A 184 21.54 -1.80 -6.48
N GLN A 185 21.50 -0.47 -6.41
CA GLN A 185 20.28 0.29 -6.10
C GLN A 185 19.43 0.50 -7.35
N THR A 186 18.35 -0.28 -7.49
CA THR A 186 17.37 -0.18 -8.60
C THR A 186 16.18 0.67 -8.19
N TYR A 187 16.40 1.96 -7.92
CA TYR A 187 15.36 2.86 -7.42
C TYR A 187 14.05 2.76 -8.20
N LEU A 188 12.95 2.49 -7.49
CA LEU A 188 11.57 2.48 -8.00
C LEU A 188 11.28 1.30 -8.96
N ARG A 189 12.10 0.25 -8.91
CA ARG A 189 11.91 -1.03 -9.60
C ARG A 189 12.29 -2.21 -8.68
N PRO A 190 11.60 -3.36 -8.79
CA PRO A 190 10.51 -3.66 -9.72
C PRO A 190 9.20 -2.94 -9.36
N ALA A 191 8.31 -2.82 -10.35
CA ALA A 191 6.97 -2.23 -10.24
C ALA A 191 5.90 -3.32 -10.42
N GLY A 192 4.67 -3.05 -9.97
CA GLY A 192 3.52 -3.94 -10.15
C GLY A 192 3.17 -4.79 -8.95
N ASP A 193 2.29 -5.76 -9.17
CA ASP A 193 1.84 -6.68 -8.13
C ASP A 193 2.90 -7.76 -7.82
N ASP A 194 2.78 -8.40 -6.66
CA ASP A 194 3.80 -9.33 -6.14
C ASP A 194 5.23 -8.76 -6.25
N ALA A 195 5.43 -7.47 -5.94
CA ALA A 195 6.73 -6.79 -5.98
C ALA A 195 7.12 -6.29 -4.58
N ARG A 196 8.38 -6.53 -4.17
CA ARG A 196 8.99 -5.98 -2.95
C ARG A 196 10.06 -4.95 -3.30
N ILE A 197 10.53 -4.23 -2.30
CA ILE A 197 11.58 -3.24 -2.48
C ILE A 197 12.92 -3.89 -2.82
N ASP A 198 13.65 -3.27 -3.73
CA ASP A 198 14.97 -3.72 -4.21
C ASP A 198 15.99 -2.56 -4.22
N TRP A 199 15.74 -1.57 -3.37
CA TRP A 199 16.56 -0.37 -3.18
C TRP A 199 16.41 0.17 -1.75
N GLY A 200 17.16 1.19 -1.39
CA GLY A 200 17.18 1.74 -0.05
C GLY A 200 17.88 0.84 0.96
N TYR A 201 17.60 1.09 2.25
CA TYR A 201 18.24 0.39 3.36
C TYR A 201 17.27 0.15 4.52
N LEU A 202 17.25 -1.08 5.03
CA LEU A 202 16.71 -1.42 6.33
C LEU A 202 17.68 -0.96 7.42
N TYR A 203 17.14 -0.42 8.51
CA TYR A 203 17.85 0.03 9.70
C TYR A 203 17.32 -0.67 10.95
N GLY A 204 18.22 -1.29 11.71
CA GLY A 204 18.00 -1.59 13.12
C GLY A 204 18.78 -0.58 13.99
N VAL A 205 18.12 0.08 14.94
CA VAL A 205 18.70 1.18 15.72
C VAL A 205 18.36 1.05 17.20
N ALA A 206 19.37 1.22 18.06
CA ALA A 206 19.20 1.21 19.51
C ALA A 206 20.23 2.09 20.23
N LYS A 207 20.00 2.39 21.52
CA LYS A 207 20.98 3.09 22.36
C LYS A 207 22.26 2.27 22.50
N THR A 208 23.38 2.89 22.15
CA THR A 208 24.73 2.29 22.18
C THR A 208 25.09 1.76 23.57
N SER A 209 24.65 2.45 24.63
CA SER A 209 24.93 2.07 26.02
C SER A 209 24.12 0.86 26.50
N GLN A 210 23.07 0.46 25.77
CA GLN A 210 22.12 -0.58 26.19
C GLN A 210 22.22 -1.86 25.36
N ALA A 211 22.90 -1.83 24.22
CA ALA A 211 22.90 -2.92 23.25
C ALA A 211 24.30 -3.33 22.80
N LYS A 212 24.44 -4.61 22.47
CA LYS A 212 25.51 -5.13 21.62
C LYS A 212 24.91 -5.49 20.27
N SER A 213 25.52 -5.00 19.20
CA SER A 213 25.01 -5.15 17.84
C SER A 213 26.00 -5.94 16.98
N ALA A 214 25.53 -6.76 16.04
CA ALA A 214 26.37 -7.43 15.04
C ALA A 214 25.62 -7.59 13.70
N ILE A 215 26.36 -7.78 12.62
CA ILE A 215 25.80 -8.20 11.32
C ILE A 215 26.52 -9.48 10.90
N GLY A 216 25.76 -10.50 10.51
CA GLY A 216 26.31 -11.77 10.06
C GLY A 216 25.21 -12.77 9.71
N ALA A 217 25.61 -14.01 9.47
CA ALA A 217 24.68 -15.11 9.23
C ALA A 217 23.66 -15.25 10.37
N ASN A 218 22.37 -15.37 10.03
CA ASN A 218 21.29 -15.43 11.01
C ASN A 218 21.52 -16.51 12.10
N GLN A 219 21.87 -17.72 11.67
CA GLN A 219 22.08 -18.86 12.57
C GLN A 219 23.24 -18.62 13.54
N SER A 220 24.30 -17.95 13.08
CA SER A 220 25.47 -17.61 13.90
C SER A 220 25.11 -16.56 14.95
N LEU A 221 24.33 -15.52 14.58
CA LEU A 221 23.87 -14.50 15.52
C LEU A 221 22.97 -15.10 16.61
N GLU A 222 22.04 -15.96 16.22
CA GLU A 222 21.17 -16.68 17.15
C GLU A 222 21.98 -17.60 18.09
N SER A 223 22.99 -18.30 17.55
CA SER A 223 23.86 -19.20 18.34
C SER A 223 24.74 -18.43 19.32
N ASP A 224 25.31 -17.31 18.91
CA ASP A 224 26.08 -16.39 19.77
C ASP A 224 25.23 -15.99 20.98
N PHE A 225 24.00 -15.51 20.72
CA PHE A 225 23.09 -15.09 21.78
C PHE A 225 22.65 -16.27 22.66
N ALA A 226 22.28 -17.40 22.06
CA ALA A 226 21.82 -18.56 22.81
C ALA A 226 22.87 -19.07 23.80
N ASN A 227 24.15 -19.06 23.40
CA ASN A 227 25.26 -19.57 24.20
C ASN A 227 25.75 -18.55 25.24
N THR A 228 25.76 -17.25 24.90
CA THR A 228 26.46 -16.23 25.70
C THR A 228 25.56 -15.14 26.27
N GLY A 229 24.32 -15.01 25.80
CA GLY A 229 23.42 -13.89 26.14
C GLY A 229 23.81 -12.55 25.50
N THR A 230 24.79 -12.53 24.59
CA THR A 230 25.28 -11.34 23.89
C THR A 230 25.68 -11.69 22.45
N LEU A 231 26.11 -10.68 21.67
CA LEU A 231 26.69 -10.84 20.34
C LEU A 231 28.19 -10.56 20.36
N SER A 232 28.92 -11.12 19.39
CA SER A 232 30.35 -10.89 19.19
C SER A 232 30.73 -9.42 18.94
N GLY A 233 29.80 -8.60 18.46
CA GLY A 233 30.04 -7.20 18.10
C GLY A 233 30.64 -7.00 16.71
N ASN A 234 30.91 -8.09 15.99
CA ASN A 234 31.56 -8.06 14.67
C ASN A 234 30.59 -7.72 13.54
N LEU A 235 31.13 -7.28 12.42
CA LEU A 235 30.43 -7.20 11.14
C LEU A 235 31.06 -8.24 10.22
N ASP A 236 30.24 -9.10 9.63
CA ASP A 236 30.69 -10.03 8.60
C ASP A 236 31.34 -9.24 7.45
N SER A 237 32.54 -9.65 7.05
CA SER A 237 33.33 -8.99 6.00
C SER A 237 33.00 -9.50 4.60
N ARG A 238 32.21 -10.58 4.47
CA ARG A 238 31.77 -11.14 3.19
C ARG A 238 30.68 -10.26 2.58
N MET A 239 31.01 -9.08 2.08
CA MET A 239 30.07 -8.22 1.34
C MET A 239 30.71 -7.57 0.10
N PRO A 240 29.94 -7.33 -0.98
CA PRO A 240 28.53 -7.71 -1.13
C PRO A 240 28.37 -9.21 -1.42
N ARG A 241 27.31 -9.84 -0.89
CA ARG A 241 26.93 -11.23 -1.15
C ARG A 241 25.42 -11.37 -1.23
N SER A 242 24.91 -12.49 -1.77
CA SER A 242 23.47 -12.71 -1.95
C SER A 242 22.71 -12.72 -0.62
N ALA A 243 21.47 -12.24 -0.62
CA ALA A 243 20.64 -12.17 0.59
C ALA A 243 20.22 -13.54 1.12
N ASP A 244 20.25 -14.59 0.30
CA ASP A 244 20.04 -15.98 0.67
C ASP A 244 21.32 -16.73 1.11
N ASP A 245 22.50 -16.17 0.87
CA ASP A 245 23.77 -16.76 1.33
C ASP A 245 23.89 -16.59 2.85
N ASP A 246 23.68 -17.67 3.62
CA ASP A 246 23.55 -17.70 5.08
C ASP A 246 22.63 -16.60 5.69
N GLN A 247 21.72 -16.02 4.89
CA GLN A 247 20.77 -14.96 5.27
C GLN A 247 21.37 -13.90 6.21
N PRO A 248 22.22 -12.98 5.71
CA PRO A 248 22.83 -11.95 6.55
C PRO A 248 21.74 -11.11 7.22
N ALA A 249 21.86 -10.86 8.52
CA ALA A 249 20.86 -10.12 9.29
C ALA A 249 21.51 -9.03 10.16
N VAL A 250 20.74 -7.98 10.45
CA VAL A 250 21.09 -7.03 11.52
C VAL A 250 20.66 -7.64 12.85
N GLY A 251 21.53 -7.66 13.86
CA GLY A 251 21.23 -8.27 15.15
C GLY A 251 21.57 -7.34 16.31
N PHE A 252 20.69 -7.31 17.32
CA PHE A 252 20.87 -6.59 18.57
C PHE A 252 20.60 -7.51 19.77
N ALA A 253 21.46 -7.47 20.77
CA ALA A 253 21.27 -8.12 22.08
C ALA A 253 21.33 -7.09 23.21
N PHE A 254 20.45 -7.24 24.18
CA PHE A 254 20.29 -6.34 25.32
C PHE A 254 20.37 -7.12 26.62
N SER A 255 21.14 -6.61 27.59
CA SER A 255 21.06 -7.09 28.97
C SER A 255 20.02 -6.25 29.74
N LEU A 256 19.02 -6.94 30.30
CA LEU A 256 18.06 -6.36 31.23
C LEU A 256 18.57 -6.51 32.68
N GLY A 257 19.61 -7.32 32.89
CA GLY A 257 20.21 -7.59 34.18
C GLY A 257 19.25 -8.37 35.08
N SER A 258 19.25 -8.03 36.37
CA SER A 258 18.49 -8.74 37.40
C SER A 258 17.04 -8.21 37.47
N VAL A 259 16.14 -8.86 36.75
CA VAL A 259 14.70 -8.51 36.67
C VAL A 259 13.94 -9.12 37.85
N GLY A 260 13.24 -8.28 38.61
CA GLY A 260 12.38 -8.68 39.73
C GLY A 260 10.91 -8.29 39.50
N LYS A 261 10.19 -7.93 40.57
CA LYS A 261 8.78 -7.50 40.48
C LYS A 261 8.55 -6.19 39.74
N GLN A 262 9.56 -5.33 39.64
CA GLN A 262 9.48 -4.10 38.87
C GLN A 262 9.78 -4.41 37.41
N THR A 263 8.90 -3.99 36.51
CA THR A 263 9.07 -4.18 35.07
C THR A 263 10.33 -3.49 34.57
N VAL A 264 11.15 -4.21 33.82
CA VAL A 264 12.29 -3.65 33.10
C VAL A 264 11.94 -3.61 31.62
N SER A 265 12.06 -2.42 31.03
CA SER A 265 11.74 -2.17 29.62
C SER A 265 13.00 -1.94 28.79
N ARG A 266 13.03 -2.50 27.58
CA ARG A 266 14.02 -2.21 26.53
C ARG A 266 13.30 -2.08 25.20
N HIS A 267 13.78 -1.19 24.34
CA HIS A 267 13.26 -1.04 22.99
C HIS A 267 14.36 -0.85 21.97
N MET A 268 14.01 -1.11 20.72
CA MET A 268 14.77 -0.72 19.54
C MET A 268 13.82 -0.19 18.47
N MET A 269 14.38 0.48 17.48
CA MET A 269 13.68 0.93 16.29
C MET A 269 14.09 0.09 15.10
N ILE A 270 13.10 -0.38 14.33
CA ILE A 270 13.29 -0.96 13.00
C ILE A 270 12.64 0.01 12.03
N GLY A 271 13.39 0.46 11.02
CA GLY A 271 12.84 1.35 10.01
C GLY A 271 13.51 1.18 8.66
N TYR A 272 12.92 1.80 7.63
CA TYR A 272 13.40 1.67 6.27
C TYR A 272 13.61 3.03 5.63
N ASP A 273 14.77 3.25 5.03
CA ASP A 273 15.03 4.41 4.18
C ASP A 273 14.96 3.99 2.72
N GLU A 274 13.81 4.19 2.11
CA GLU A 274 13.60 3.89 0.69
C GLU A 274 14.33 4.87 -0.24
N ILE A 275 14.90 5.98 0.25
CA ILE A 275 15.58 7.03 -0.54
C ILE A 275 14.61 7.79 -1.48
N TYR A 276 13.85 7.09 -2.32
CA TYR A 276 12.78 7.59 -3.19
C TYR A 276 11.53 6.73 -3.01
N ALA A 277 10.36 7.37 -2.98
CA ALA A 277 9.07 6.73 -2.74
C ALA A 277 8.32 6.43 -4.04
N ILE A 278 8.29 7.41 -4.96
CA ILE A 278 7.42 7.40 -6.14
C ILE A 278 8.18 7.99 -7.34
N GLU A 279 8.00 7.41 -8.53
CA GLU A 279 8.39 8.03 -9.79
C GLU A 279 7.18 8.80 -10.33
N TYR A 280 7.20 10.13 -10.26
CA TYR A 280 6.08 10.97 -10.65
C TYR A 280 6.37 11.65 -11.99
N TYR A 281 5.79 11.16 -13.08
CA TYR A 281 6.00 11.64 -14.45
C TYR A 281 7.49 11.80 -14.79
N GLY A 282 8.28 10.74 -14.52
CA GLY A 282 9.73 10.70 -14.73
C GLY A 282 10.58 11.41 -13.65
N LYS A 283 9.96 12.07 -12.67
CA LYS A 283 10.65 12.69 -11.54
C LYS A 283 10.60 11.80 -10.30
N LYS A 284 11.77 11.42 -9.78
CA LYS A 284 11.88 10.65 -8.53
C LYS A 284 11.55 11.54 -7.34
N LEU A 285 10.44 11.25 -6.66
CA LEU A 285 10.00 11.97 -5.47
C LEU A 285 10.57 11.34 -4.21
N ARG A 286 10.88 12.21 -3.25
CA ARG A 286 11.34 11.77 -1.94
C ARG A 286 10.14 11.35 -1.06
N PRO A 287 10.35 10.42 -0.13
CA PRO A 287 9.39 10.13 0.93
C PRO A 287 9.04 11.41 1.69
N PHE A 288 7.80 11.54 2.16
CA PHE A 288 7.35 12.79 2.76
C PHE A 288 8.13 13.21 4.02
N TRP A 289 8.65 12.26 4.80
CA TRP A 289 9.51 12.55 5.95
C TRP A 289 10.83 13.24 5.55
N ARG A 290 11.32 13.04 4.32
CA ARG A 290 12.53 13.66 3.77
C ARG A 290 12.28 15.03 3.12
N ARG A 291 11.05 15.53 3.04
CA ARG A 291 10.68 16.75 2.27
C ARG A 291 11.43 18.03 2.68
N ASN A 292 11.96 18.07 3.90
CA ASN A 292 12.74 19.18 4.44
C ASN A 292 14.25 18.88 4.55
N GLY A 293 14.74 17.85 3.86
CA GLY A 293 16.16 17.48 3.84
C GLY A 293 16.61 16.64 5.04
N ALA A 294 15.67 16.00 5.75
CA ALA A 294 16.00 15.07 6.82
C ALA A 294 16.73 13.83 6.26
N GLU A 295 17.77 13.40 6.96
CA GLU A 295 18.51 12.16 6.69
C GLU A 295 18.17 11.09 7.73
N PRO A 296 18.58 9.81 7.55
CA PRO A 296 18.21 8.73 8.47
C PRO A 296 18.65 9.02 9.92
N ALA A 297 19.80 9.68 10.10
CA ALA A 297 20.25 10.10 11.42
C ALA A 297 19.30 11.09 12.11
N ASP A 298 18.66 11.99 11.36
CA ASP A 298 17.67 12.93 11.92
C ASP A 298 16.38 12.20 12.28
N LEU A 299 15.94 11.29 11.40
CA LEU A 299 14.76 10.45 11.62
C LEU A 299 14.87 9.64 12.91
N PHE A 300 15.95 8.87 13.08
CA PHE A 300 16.10 7.99 14.24
C PHE A 300 16.39 8.73 15.54
N LYS A 301 17.08 9.87 15.50
CA LYS A 301 17.25 10.73 16.69
C LYS A 301 15.93 11.33 17.13
N ALA A 302 15.10 11.79 16.19
CA ALA A 302 13.76 12.30 16.50
C ALA A 302 12.86 11.19 17.04
N ALA A 303 12.86 10.02 16.40
CA ALA A 303 12.11 8.85 16.83
C ALA A 303 12.48 8.41 18.26
N GLU A 304 13.78 8.25 18.58
CA GLU A 304 14.19 7.90 19.94
C GLU A 304 13.77 8.95 20.96
N LYS A 305 13.94 10.23 20.64
CA LYS A 305 13.55 11.33 21.52
C LYS A 305 12.04 11.32 21.81
N ASP A 306 11.24 10.99 20.80
CA ASP A 306 9.77 11.06 20.87
C ASP A 306 9.14 9.78 21.43
N TYR A 307 9.90 8.70 21.64
CA TYR A 307 9.40 7.35 21.94
C TYR A 307 8.35 7.30 23.06
N ASP A 308 8.65 7.82 24.26
CA ASP A 308 7.72 7.76 25.40
C ASP A 308 6.42 8.53 25.13
N SER A 309 6.53 9.69 24.47
CA SER A 309 5.38 10.50 24.07
C SER A 309 4.53 9.79 23.02
N LEU A 310 5.16 9.21 22.00
CA LEU A 310 4.48 8.48 20.93
C LEU A 310 3.80 7.22 21.46
N ARG A 311 4.43 6.47 22.38
CA ARG A 311 3.81 5.33 23.05
C ARG A 311 2.51 5.72 23.75
N ALA A 312 2.53 6.82 24.52
CA ALA A 312 1.34 7.31 25.22
C ALA A 312 0.25 7.83 24.25
N ARG A 313 0.64 8.61 23.23
CA ARG A 313 -0.29 9.12 22.20
C ARG A 313 -0.97 7.98 21.42
N CYS A 314 -0.22 6.95 21.05
CA CYS A 314 -0.72 5.79 20.33
C CYS A 314 -1.68 4.95 21.19
N GLN A 315 -1.35 4.70 22.47
CA GLN A 315 -2.27 4.04 23.40
C GLN A 315 -3.59 4.81 23.57
N LYS A 316 -3.52 6.14 23.65
CA LYS A 316 -4.71 6.99 23.70
C LYS A 316 -5.51 6.92 22.39
N PHE A 317 -4.86 7.06 21.25
CA PHE A 317 -5.49 6.97 19.94
C PHE A 317 -6.20 5.63 19.76
N ASP A 318 -5.52 4.52 20.04
CA ASP A 318 -6.09 3.17 19.98
C ASP A 318 -7.33 3.05 20.85
N SER A 319 -7.26 3.53 22.09
CA SER A 319 -8.38 3.43 23.05
C SER A 319 -9.58 4.25 22.59
N ASP A 320 -9.34 5.49 22.14
CA ASP A 320 -10.40 6.38 21.67
C ASP A 320 -11.06 5.82 20.39
N LEU A 321 -10.26 5.37 19.42
CA LEU A 321 -10.76 4.86 18.14
C LEU A 321 -11.54 3.54 18.30
N VAL A 322 -11.03 2.60 19.11
CA VAL A 322 -11.72 1.34 19.40
C VAL A 322 -13.02 1.59 20.16
N ALA A 323 -13.04 2.50 21.14
CA ALA A 323 -14.26 2.82 21.88
C ALA A 323 -15.34 3.43 20.99
N ASP A 324 -14.97 4.36 20.10
CA ASP A 324 -15.91 4.97 19.15
C ASP A 324 -16.38 3.96 18.09
N ALA A 325 -15.53 3.03 17.66
CA ALA A 325 -15.92 1.94 16.78
C ALA A 325 -16.89 0.96 17.47
N GLU A 326 -16.64 0.62 18.75
CA GLU A 326 -17.55 -0.18 19.58
C GLU A 326 -18.92 0.51 19.69
N GLN A 327 -18.93 1.84 19.89
CA GLN A 327 -20.16 2.63 19.92
C GLN A 327 -20.90 2.62 18.56
N ALA A 328 -20.16 2.68 17.45
CA ALA A 328 -20.74 2.81 16.11
C ALA A 328 -21.30 1.49 15.56
N GLY A 329 -20.67 0.36 15.86
CA GLY A 329 -21.00 -0.92 15.23
C GLY A 329 -20.81 -2.17 16.09
N GLY A 330 -20.51 -2.03 17.39
CA GLY A 330 -20.34 -3.14 18.32
C GLY A 330 -18.90 -3.69 18.40
N ASP A 331 -18.71 -4.61 19.36
CA ASP A 331 -17.38 -5.15 19.73
C ASP A 331 -16.71 -5.98 18.62
N LYS A 332 -17.47 -6.77 17.86
CA LYS A 332 -16.96 -7.52 16.70
C LYS A 332 -16.48 -6.59 15.58
N TYR A 333 -17.26 -5.55 15.28
CA TYR A 333 -16.90 -4.53 14.30
C TYR A 333 -15.63 -3.76 14.70
N ALA A 334 -15.53 -3.32 15.96
CA ALA A 334 -14.35 -2.61 16.46
C ALA A 334 -13.05 -3.42 16.32
N LYS A 335 -13.11 -4.74 16.49
CA LYS A 335 -11.96 -5.65 16.29
C LYS A 335 -11.55 -5.77 14.82
N ILE A 336 -12.52 -5.81 13.90
CA ILE A 336 -12.25 -5.77 12.46
C ILE A 336 -11.52 -4.46 12.11
N LEU A 337 -12.00 -3.31 12.61
CA LEU A 337 -11.36 -2.01 12.34
C LEU A 337 -9.96 -1.89 12.93
N ALA A 338 -9.76 -2.42 14.15
CA ALA A 338 -8.44 -2.41 14.78
C ALA A 338 -7.38 -3.14 13.94
N LEU A 339 -7.77 -4.23 13.28
CA LEU A 339 -6.90 -5.00 12.40
C LEU A 339 -6.74 -4.32 11.03
N SER A 340 -7.80 -3.79 10.43
CA SER A 340 -7.76 -3.18 9.09
C SER A 340 -7.02 -1.84 9.02
N TYR A 341 -6.89 -1.13 10.15
CA TYR A 341 -6.22 0.18 10.18
C TYR A 341 -4.79 0.14 9.62
N ARG A 342 -3.95 -0.76 10.15
CA ARG A 342 -2.53 -0.86 9.75
C ARG A 342 -2.37 -1.44 8.35
N GLU A 343 -3.30 -2.30 7.96
CA GLU A 343 -3.37 -2.85 6.60
C GLU A 343 -3.61 -1.73 5.58
N CYS A 344 -4.63 -0.90 5.83
CA CYS A 344 -4.92 0.25 4.97
C CYS A 344 -3.72 1.21 4.89
N VAL A 345 -3.08 1.55 6.02
CA VAL A 345 -1.89 2.42 6.02
C VAL A 345 -0.79 1.84 5.14
N ALA A 346 -0.47 0.55 5.32
CA ALA A 346 0.61 -0.12 4.60
C ALA A 346 0.28 -0.49 3.16
N ALA A 347 -0.93 -0.22 2.66
CA ALA A 347 -1.27 -0.37 1.26
C ALA A 347 -1.03 0.92 0.44
N ASN A 348 -0.34 1.92 1.01
CA ASN A 348 -0.16 3.23 0.39
C ASN A 348 1.26 3.80 0.56
N GLY A 349 1.75 4.51 -0.46
CA GLY A 349 3.02 5.26 -0.43
C GLY A 349 2.79 6.76 -0.24
N LEU A 350 3.60 7.41 0.62
CA LEU A 350 3.49 8.85 0.91
C LEU A 350 4.75 9.63 0.46
N ALA A 351 4.61 10.37 -0.63
CA ALA A 351 5.68 11.18 -1.22
C ALA A 351 5.47 12.68 -1.00
N ALA A 352 6.54 13.46 -1.18
CA ALA A 352 6.45 14.92 -1.25
C ALA A 352 6.62 15.42 -2.68
N ASP A 353 5.72 16.31 -3.10
CA ASP A 353 5.86 17.02 -4.37
C ASP A 353 6.96 18.11 -4.32
N ALA A 354 7.16 18.82 -5.42
CA ALA A 354 8.19 19.88 -5.50
C ALA A 354 7.91 21.09 -4.57
N ASN A 355 6.66 21.27 -4.13
CA ASN A 355 6.23 22.30 -3.17
C ASN A 355 6.11 21.73 -1.74
N LYS A 356 6.65 20.52 -1.50
CA LYS A 356 6.65 19.82 -0.22
C LYS A 356 5.24 19.45 0.29
N GLN A 357 4.25 19.41 -0.60
CA GLN A 357 2.91 18.95 -0.29
C GLN A 357 2.84 17.41 -0.36
N PRO A 358 1.98 16.76 0.45
CA PRO A 358 1.85 15.31 0.47
C PRO A 358 1.11 14.81 -0.78
N LEU A 359 1.68 13.79 -1.43
CA LEU A 359 1.00 12.96 -2.43
C LEU A 359 0.88 11.54 -1.87
N TYR A 360 -0.33 10.99 -1.83
CA TYR A 360 -0.61 9.72 -1.16
C TYR A 360 -1.21 8.70 -2.12
N PHE A 361 -0.42 7.69 -2.48
CA PHE A 361 -0.71 6.78 -3.58
C PHE A 361 -1.11 5.41 -3.07
N THR A 362 -2.29 4.94 -3.47
CA THR A 362 -2.69 3.54 -3.31
C THR A 362 -1.81 2.65 -4.18
N LYS A 363 -1.48 1.45 -3.68
CA LYS A 363 -1.08 0.32 -4.51
C LYS A 363 -2.22 -0.69 -4.53
N GLU A 364 -2.60 -1.14 -5.73
CA GLU A 364 -3.60 -2.18 -5.89
C GLU A 364 -3.01 -3.59 -5.68
N ASN A 365 -2.68 -3.90 -4.42
CA ASN A 365 -2.11 -5.19 -4.03
C ASN A 365 -3.04 -6.37 -4.39
N THR A 366 -2.47 -7.52 -4.73
CA THR A 366 -3.21 -8.78 -5.04
C THR A 366 -4.19 -8.65 -6.20
N SER A 367 -3.84 -7.80 -7.18
CA SER A 367 -4.60 -7.49 -8.39
C SER A 367 -3.59 -7.27 -9.53
N ASN A 368 -3.59 -6.10 -10.17
CA ASN A 368 -2.65 -5.72 -11.23
C ASN A 368 -1.49 -4.80 -10.73
N GLY A 369 -1.56 -4.29 -9.48
CA GLY A 369 -0.54 -3.42 -8.90
C GLY A 369 -0.58 -1.98 -9.38
N ASP A 370 -1.72 -1.54 -9.90
CA ASP A 370 -1.93 -0.17 -10.35
C ASP A 370 -1.78 0.86 -9.23
N ILE A 371 -1.42 2.08 -9.62
CA ILE A 371 -1.19 3.21 -8.72
C ILE A 371 -2.27 4.27 -8.88
N ALA A 372 -2.78 4.74 -7.74
CA ALA A 372 -3.84 5.76 -7.69
C ALA A 372 -5.12 5.38 -8.44
N THR A 373 -5.46 4.09 -8.49
CA THR A 373 -6.74 3.59 -9.02
C THR A 373 -7.91 4.24 -8.28
N VAL A 374 -8.80 4.93 -8.99
CA VAL A 374 -9.85 5.77 -8.40
C VAL A 374 -10.91 4.92 -7.72
N ASP A 375 -11.30 3.79 -8.30
CA ASP A 375 -12.23 2.83 -7.71
C ASP A 375 -11.61 2.00 -6.55
N VAL A 376 -10.31 2.08 -6.32
CA VAL A 376 -9.63 1.63 -5.08
C VAL A 376 -9.56 2.75 -4.03
N ILE A 377 -9.33 3.99 -4.47
CA ILE A 377 -9.37 5.16 -3.58
C ILE A 377 -10.77 5.36 -3.00
N TYR A 378 -11.82 5.09 -3.79
CA TYR A 378 -13.22 5.23 -3.37
C TYR A 378 -13.59 4.38 -2.14
N PRO A 379 -13.39 3.05 -2.12
CA PRO A 379 -13.58 2.25 -0.93
C PRO A 379 -12.53 2.55 0.14
N MET A 380 -11.32 3.04 -0.17
CA MET A 380 -10.40 3.51 0.87
C MET A 380 -10.91 4.77 1.57
N ALA A 381 -11.64 5.65 0.87
CA ALA A 381 -11.96 7.01 1.31
C ALA A 381 -12.54 7.14 2.74
N PRO A 382 -13.40 6.24 3.25
CA PRO A 382 -14.01 6.42 4.55
C PRO A 382 -13.04 6.61 5.72
N ILE A 383 -11.91 5.89 5.75
CA ILE A 383 -10.91 6.04 6.82
C ILE A 383 -10.27 7.44 6.80
N TRP A 384 -10.00 8.01 5.62
CA TRP A 384 -9.35 9.31 5.50
C TRP A 384 -10.33 10.47 5.57
N LEU A 385 -11.57 10.29 5.11
CA LEU A 385 -12.65 11.23 5.40
C LEU A 385 -12.88 11.33 6.92
N LEU A 386 -12.79 10.22 7.65
CA LEU A 386 -12.90 10.18 9.11
C LEU A 386 -11.69 10.83 9.79
N LEU A 387 -10.47 10.45 9.42
CA LEU A 387 -9.27 10.68 10.24
C LEU A 387 -8.31 11.75 9.68
N SER A 388 -8.31 12.00 8.38
CA SER A 388 -7.40 12.97 7.74
C SER A 388 -7.90 13.43 6.36
N PRO A 389 -8.73 14.50 6.32
CA PRO A 389 -9.11 15.14 5.06
C PRO A 389 -7.90 15.55 4.20
N THR A 390 -6.74 15.83 4.81
CA THR A 390 -5.46 16.06 4.12
C THR A 390 -5.01 14.85 3.32
N LEU A 391 -4.99 13.65 3.92
CA LEU A 391 -4.63 12.42 3.19
C LEU A 391 -5.66 12.11 2.11
N MET A 392 -6.96 12.33 2.37
CA MET A 392 -7.99 12.15 1.34
C MET A 392 -7.74 13.06 0.12
N LYS A 393 -7.45 14.35 0.33
CA LYS A 393 -7.08 15.28 -0.76
C LYS A 393 -5.79 14.87 -1.46
N ALA A 394 -4.79 14.40 -0.70
CA ALA A 394 -3.51 13.92 -1.23
C ALA A 394 -3.64 12.69 -2.13
N SER A 395 -4.68 11.87 -1.95
CA SER A 395 -4.99 10.73 -2.83
C SER A 395 -5.70 11.11 -4.13
N LEU A 396 -6.45 12.21 -4.15
CA LEU A 396 -7.21 12.64 -5.33
C LEU A 396 -6.42 13.58 -6.25
N VAL A 397 -5.48 14.35 -5.69
CA VAL A 397 -4.84 15.48 -6.38
C VAL A 397 -4.17 15.08 -7.69
N SER A 398 -3.46 13.94 -7.72
CA SER A 398 -2.75 13.48 -8.91
C SER A 398 -3.71 13.09 -10.04
N ASN A 399 -4.83 12.44 -9.71
CA ASN A 399 -5.89 12.12 -10.69
C ASN A 399 -6.50 13.38 -11.29
N PHE A 400 -6.80 14.38 -10.46
CA PHE A 400 -7.30 15.67 -10.95
C PHE A 400 -6.30 16.41 -11.85
N MET A 401 -5.03 16.43 -11.45
CA MET A 401 -3.99 17.10 -12.23
C MET A 401 -3.76 16.43 -13.57
N TYR A 402 -3.77 15.10 -13.61
CA TYR A 402 -3.64 14.32 -14.84
C TYR A 402 -4.84 14.55 -15.77
N ALA A 403 -6.06 14.44 -15.24
CA ALA A 403 -7.29 14.68 -16.00
C ALA A 403 -7.39 16.10 -16.57
N GLY A 404 -6.79 17.09 -15.90
CA GLY A 404 -6.71 18.47 -16.37
C GLY A 404 -5.55 18.76 -17.33
N SER A 405 -4.71 17.78 -17.62
CA SER A 405 -3.54 17.95 -18.49
C SER A 405 -3.85 17.62 -19.95
N PRO A 406 -2.99 18.04 -20.91
CA PRO A 406 -3.15 17.67 -22.33
C PRO A 406 -3.06 16.16 -22.64
N HIS A 407 -2.62 15.36 -21.67
CA HIS A 407 -2.49 13.91 -21.80
C HIS A 407 -3.85 13.20 -21.79
N TRP A 408 -4.75 13.64 -20.91
CA TRP A 408 -6.08 13.05 -20.79
C TRP A 408 -7.07 13.74 -21.73
N LYS A 409 -7.57 13.00 -22.73
CA LYS A 409 -8.43 13.55 -23.80
C LYS A 409 -9.90 13.13 -23.66
N PHE A 410 -10.19 12.26 -22.69
CA PHE A 410 -11.51 11.68 -22.52
C PHE A 410 -12.39 12.55 -21.62
N PRO A 411 -13.73 12.53 -21.81
CA PRO A 411 -14.66 13.38 -21.06
C PRO A 411 -15.01 12.84 -19.65
N ASN A 412 -14.50 11.67 -19.28
CA ASN A 412 -14.67 10.99 -17.99
C ASN A 412 -13.43 11.18 -17.10
N ALA A 413 -13.47 10.63 -15.88
CA ALA A 413 -12.30 10.57 -15.01
C ALA A 413 -11.37 9.42 -15.45
N PRO A 414 -10.04 9.54 -15.23
CA PRO A 414 -9.11 8.42 -15.40
C PRO A 414 -9.38 7.34 -14.35
N HIS A 415 -9.07 6.09 -14.71
CA HIS A 415 -9.10 4.93 -13.83
C HIS A 415 -7.92 4.95 -12.86
N ASP A 416 -6.70 4.88 -13.38
CA ASP A 416 -5.45 4.87 -12.64
C ASP A 416 -4.41 5.78 -13.29
N LEU A 417 -3.21 5.84 -12.69
CA LEU A 417 -2.10 6.66 -13.19
C LEU A 417 -0.85 5.86 -13.56
N GLY A 418 -0.96 4.55 -13.78
CA GLY A 418 0.15 3.65 -14.11
C GLY A 418 0.28 2.51 -13.10
N THR A 419 1.50 2.08 -12.84
CA THR A 419 1.79 0.87 -12.05
C THR A 419 2.72 1.22 -10.89
N TYR A 420 2.37 0.84 -9.66
CA TYR A 420 3.10 1.25 -8.46
C TYR A 420 4.56 0.74 -8.48
N PRO A 421 5.58 1.58 -8.22
CA PRO A 421 5.53 2.95 -7.67
C PRO A 421 5.68 4.05 -8.73
N GLN A 422 5.31 3.77 -9.99
CA GLN A 422 5.51 4.64 -11.15
C GLN A 422 4.21 5.26 -11.64
N VAL A 423 4.10 6.57 -11.47
CA VAL A 423 2.99 7.40 -11.96
C VAL A 423 3.35 7.95 -13.33
N THR A 424 2.83 7.33 -14.39
CA THR A 424 3.07 7.68 -15.79
C THR A 424 1.88 8.32 -16.47
N GLY A 425 0.66 8.06 -15.98
CA GLY A 425 -0.60 8.31 -16.69
C GLY A 425 -0.95 7.19 -17.68
N ARG A 426 -2.21 7.20 -18.14
CA ARG A 426 -2.82 6.25 -19.08
C ARG A 426 -3.45 6.99 -20.26
N ASP A 427 -2.60 7.47 -21.19
CA ASP A 427 -3.06 8.30 -22.32
C ASP A 427 -3.97 7.54 -23.32
N ASP A 428 -4.07 6.21 -23.17
CA ASP A 428 -4.91 5.28 -23.92
C ASP A 428 -6.33 5.14 -23.38
N GLY A 429 -6.62 5.71 -22.20
CA GLY A 429 -7.93 5.65 -21.56
C GLY A 429 -8.00 4.72 -20.35
N GLY A 430 -6.92 3.98 -20.03
CA GLY A 430 -6.87 3.07 -18.89
C GLY A 430 -7.93 1.96 -18.96
N GLU A 431 -8.34 1.46 -17.79
CA GLU A 431 -9.44 0.51 -17.71
C GLU A 431 -10.77 1.25 -17.89
N GLY A 432 -11.61 0.77 -18.82
CA GLY A 432 -12.80 1.46 -19.30
C GLY A 432 -13.96 1.50 -18.30
N MET A 433 -13.83 2.34 -17.25
CA MET A 433 -14.80 2.53 -16.17
C MET A 433 -15.37 3.97 -16.09
N PRO A 434 -15.87 4.55 -17.20
CA PRO A 434 -16.13 5.99 -17.27
C PRO A 434 -17.19 6.52 -16.30
N VAL A 435 -18.30 5.81 -16.09
CA VAL A 435 -19.37 6.25 -15.18
C VAL A 435 -18.93 6.10 -13.72
N GLU A 436 -18.30 4.97 -13.42
CA GLU A 436 -17.79 4.59 -12.10
C GLU A 436 -16.82 5.67 -11.58
N GLU A 437 -15.80 5.99 -12.37
CA GLU A 437 -14.72 6.89 -11.91
C GLU A 437 -15.13 8.35 -11.85
N SER A 438 -15.95 8.80 -12.80
CA SER A 438 -16.51 10.13 -12.76
C SER A 438 -17.39 10.34 -11.51
N ALA A 439 -18.20 9.36 -11.14
CA ALA A 439 -19.04 9.46 -9.95
C ALA A 439 -18.24 9.32 -8.65
N ASN A 440 -17.27 8.40 -8.60
CA ASN A 440 -16.33 8.22 -7.46
C ASN A 440 -15.65 9.56 -7.10
N MET A 441 -15.04 10.22 -8.10
CA MET A 441 -14.34 11.48 -7.89
C MET A 441 -15.24 12.61 -7.39
N ILE A 442 -16.47 12.72 -7.93
CA ILE A 442 -17.41 13.76 -7.51
C ILE A 442 -17.90 13.52 -6.07
N LEU A 443 -18.29 12.27 -5.74
CA LEU A 443 -18.78 11.90 -4.41
C LEU A 443 -17.72 12.13 -3.33
N MET A 444 -16.48 11.69 -3.56
CA MET A 444 -15.38 11.93 -2.61
C MET A 444 -15.08 13.42 -2.44
N THR A 445 -15.17 14.20 -3.52
CA THR A 445 -14.95 15.65 -3.47
C THR A 445 -16.04 16.37 -2.69
N ASP A 446 -17.31 15.97 -2.85
CA ASP A 446 -18.41 16.51 -2.05
C ASP A 446 -18.28 16.12 -0.58
N ALA A 447 -17.89 14.88 -0.27
CA ALA A 447 -17.62 14.44 1.09
C ALA A 447 -16.55 15.30 1.79
N ILE A 448 -15.45 15.63 1.08
CA ILE A 448 -14.42 16.58 1.55
C ILE A 448 -15.05 17.96 1.78
N ALA A 449 -15.83 18.47 0.83
CA ALA A 449 -16.44 19.79 0.94
C ALA A 449 -17.43 19.89 2.12
N GLN A 450 -18.19 18.83 2.40
CA GLN A 450 -19.12 18.76 3.53
C GLN A 450 -18.40 18.74 4.87
N ILE A 451 -17.33 17.95 5.01
CA ILE A 451 -16.60 17.87 6.28
C ILE A 451 -15.82 19.15 6.57
N GLU A 452 -15.24 19.78 5.54
CA GLU A 452 -14.57 21.09 5.65
C GLU A 452 -15.54 22.27 5.70
N ARG A 453 -16.80 22.04 5.32
CA ARG A 453 -17.84 23.06 5.12
C ARG A 453 -17.37 24.15 4.15
N SER A 454 -16.68 23.75 3.09
CA SER A 454 -16.07 24.65 2.12
C SER A 454 -15.85 23.95 0.78
N PRO A 455 -16.20 24.59 -0.36
CA PRO A 455 -15.89 24.06 -1.68
C PRO A 455 -14.45 24.35 -2.13
N SER A 456 -13.57 24.85 -1.25
CA SER A 456 -12.23 25.33 -1.63
C SER A 456 -11.39 24.32 -2.41
N PHE A 457 -11.43 23.04 -2.03
CA PHE A 457 -10.72 21.99 -2.76
C PHE A 457 -11.36 21.72 -4.14
N ALA A 458 -12.69 21.56 -4.18
CA ALA A 458 -13.45 21.38 -5.42
C ALA A 458 -13.21 22.52 -6.43
N ASN A 459 -13.06 23.76 -5.93
CA ASN A 459 -12.85 24.94 -6.77
C ASN A 459 -11.58 24.87 -7.61
N LEU A 460 -10.55 24.14 -7.15
CA LEU A 460 -9.28 23.98 -7.88
C LEU A 460 -9.48 23.18 -9.19
N TYR A 461 -10.47 22.29 -9.21
CA TYR A 461 -10.70 21.32 -10.28
C TYR A 461 -12.13 21.39 -10.85
N TRP A 462 -12.76 22.57 -10.71
CA TRP A 462 -14.14 22.79 -11.13
C TRP A 462 -14.41 22.44 -12.61
N PRO A 463 -13.50 22.70 -13.57
CA PRO A 463 -13.69 22.28 -14.95
C PRO A 463 -13.86 20.76 -15.09
N GLN A 464 -13.01 19.97 -14.43
CA GLN A 464 -13.05 18.51 -14.46
C GLN A 464 -14.36 17.99 -13.82
N LEU A 465 -14.71 18.51 -12.64
CA LEU A 465 -15.98 18.15 -11.97
C LEU A 465 -17.20 18.45 -12.84
N THR A 466 -17.20 19.59 -13.54
CA THR A 466 -18.29 19.95 -14.46
C THR A 466 -18.35 19.03 -15.67
N GLN A 467 -17.20 18.67 -16.23
CA GLN A 467 -17.10 17.76 -17.36
C GLN A 467 -17.64 16.38 -17.00
N TRP A 468 -17.22 15.84 -15.85
CA TRP A 468 -17.67 14.55 -15.34
C TRP A 468 -19.16 14.54 -14.99
N ALA A 469 -19.68 15.59 -14.36
CA ALA A 469 -21.13 15.70 -14.11
C ALA A 469 -21.93 15.75 -15.42
N THR A 470 -21.40 16.39 -16.47
CA THR A 470 -22.03 16.39 -17.80
C THR A 470 -21.98 15.01 -18.45
N TYR A 471 -20.90 14.25 -18.22
CA TYR A 471 -20.79 12.87 -18.68
C TYR A 471 -21.83 11.98 -17.98
N LEU A 472 -21.97 12.07 -16.65
CA LEU A 472 -22.97 11.33 -15.88
C LEU A 472 -24.41 11.71 -16.29
N GLU A 473 -24.70 12.98 -16.56
CA GLU A 473 -26.02 13.43 -17.05
C GLU A 473 -26.40 12.75 -18.38
N LYS A 474 -25.41 12.38 -19.20
CA LYS A 474 -25.64 11.74 -20.50
C LYS A 474 -25.65 10.21 -20.46
N TYR A 475 -24.78 9.60 -19.66
CA TYR A 475 -24.49 8.16 -19.71
C TYR A 475 -24.74 7.41 -18.40
N GLY A 476 -25.13 8.12 -17.33
CA GLY A 476 -25.20 7.56 -15.99
C GLY A 476 -26.50 6.84 -15.64
N LEU A 477 -27.65 7.29 -16.18
CA LEU A 477 -28.96 6.75 -15.80
C LEU A 477 -29.14 5.28 -16.19
N ASP A 478 -28.80 4.95 -17.44
CA ASP A 478 -28.81 3.59 -17.94
C ASP A 478 -27.44 3.27 -18.57
N PRO A 479 -26.48 2.81 -17.75
CA PRO A 479 -25.10 2.63 -18.20
C PRO A 479 -25.00 1.61 -19.34
N GLU A 480 -24.31 1.99 -20.41
CA GLU A 480 -23.94 1.07 -21.49
C GLU A 480 -22.94 0.00 -21.00
N ASN A 481 -22.58 -0.94 -21.88
CA ASN A 481 -21.67 -2.04 -21.56
C ASN A 481 -20.25 -1.56 -21.20
N GLN A 482 -19.98 -1.40 -19.91
CA GLN A 482 -18.69 -0.98 -19.35
C GLN A 482 -18.33 -1.84 -18.13
N LEU A 483 -17.08 -1.72 -17.68
CA LEU A 483 -16.66 -2.23 -16.38
C LEU A 483 -17.15 -1.31 -15.25
N CYS A 484 -17.30 -1.87 -14.07
CA CYS A 484 -17.37 -1.15 -12.79
C CYS A 484 -16.31 -1.74 -11.86
N THR A 485 -16.17 -1.20 -10.65
CA THR A 485 -15.20 -1.66 -9.65
C THR A 485 -15.25 -3.17 -9.32
N ASP A 486 -16.40 -3.83 -9.54
CA ASP A 486 -16.51 -5.29 -9.51
C ASP A 486 -16.08 -5.92 -10.85
N ASP A 487 -14.95 -5.48 -11.40
CA ASP A 487 -14.44 -5.77 -12.73
C ASP A 487 -14.15 -7.27 -12.95
N PHE A 488 -13.76 -7.96 -11.88
CA PHE A 488 -13.62 -9.42 -11.79
C PHE A 488 -14.93 -10.18 -12.08
N MET A 489 -16.07 -9.49 -12.11
CA MET A 489 -17.36 -10.02 -12.53
C MET A 489 -17.71 -9.72 -14.01
N GLY A 490 -16.79 -9.08 -14.74
CA GLY A 490 -16.90 -8.72 -16.15
C GLY A 490 -17.80 -7.51 -16.42
N HIS A 491 -17.81 -7.08 -17.69
CA HIS A 491 -18.65 -5.97 -18.15
C HIS A 491 -20.13 -6.24 -17.90
N LEU A 492 -20.87 -5.17 -17.55
CA LEU A 492 -22.31 -5.26 -17.31
C LEU A 492 -23.03 -3.98 -17.77
N ALA A 493 -23.75 -4.09 -18.89
CA ALA A 493 -24.73 -3.08 -19.29
C ALA A 493 -25.92 -3.04 -18.32
N HIS A 494 -26.62 -1.90 -18.28
CA HIS A 494 -27.83 -1.68 -17.49
C HIS A 494 -27.64 -1.90 -15.99
N ASN A 495 -26.39 -1.78 -15.50
CA ASN A 495 -26.03 -2.06 -14.12
C ASN A 495 -26.78 -1.12 -13.15
N ALA A 496 -27.67 -1.71 -12.35
CA ALA A 496 -28.55 -0.96 -11.48
C ALA A 496 -27.79 -0.24 -10.34
N ASN A 497 -26.73 -0.84 -9.79
CA ASN A 497 -25.94 -0.22 -8.72
C ASN A 497 -25.04 0.91 -9.26
N LEU A 498 -24.48 0.74 -10.46
CA LEU A 498 -23.70 1.79 -11.13
C LEU A 498 -24.57 3.01 -11.46
N SER A 499 -25.82 2.78 -11.88
CA SER A 499 -26.81 3.84 -12.08
C SER A 499 -27.09 4.62 -10.79
N VAL A 500 -27.29 3.94 -9.65
CA VAL A 500 -27.39 4.61 -8.33
C VAL A 500 -26.20 5.51 -8.08
N LYS A 501 -24.98 5.01 -8.32
CA LYS A 501 -23.76 5.80 -8.11
C LYS A 501 -23.74 7.06 -8.99
N ALA A 502 -24.11 6.95 -10.26
CA ALA A 502 -24.17 8.10 -11.17
C ALA A 502 -25.20 9.15 -10.72
N ILE A 503 -26.38 8.70 -10.30
CA ILE A 503 -27.45 9.55 -9.75
C ILE A 503 -26.96 10.33 -8.52
N LEU A 504 -26.28 9.65 -7.60
CA LEU A 504 -25.72 10.29 -6.41
C LEU A 504 -24.55 11.21 -6.76
N GLY A 505 -23.74 10.89 -7.77
CA GLY A 505 -22.72 11.78 -8.32
C GLY A 505 -23.31 13.10 -8.85
N LEU A 506 -24.44 13.05 -9.57
CA LEU A 506 -25.15 14.26 -10.02
C LEU A 506 -25.68 15.08 -8.84
N ALA A 507 -26.23 14.42 -7.83
CA ALA A 507 -26.71 15.09 -6.62
C ALA A 507 -25.58 15.77 -5.83
N ALA A 508 -24.45 15.08 -5.65
CA ALA A 508 -23.25 15.62 -5.02
C ALA A 508 -22.66 16.81 -5.78
N TYR A 509 -22.62 16.75 -7.12
CA TYR A 509 -22.26 17.92 -7.93
C TYR A 509 -23.24 19.09 -7.72
N GLY A 510 -24.53 18.79 -7.60
CA GLY A 510 -25.57 19.76 -7.24
C GLY A 510 -25.32 20.42 -5.87
N ASP A 511 -24.87 19.66 -4.87
CA ASP A 511 -24.52 20.19 -3.55
C ASP A 511 -23.28 21.10 -3.59
N LEU A 512 -22.22 20.66 -4.28
CA LEU A 512 -21.04 21.49 -4.55
C LEU A 512 -21.38 22.82 -5.24
N CYS A 513 -22.28 22.80 -6.25
CA CYS A 513 -22.79 24.02 -6.88
C CYS A 513 -23.45 24.95 -5.86
N LYS A 514 -24.30 24.44 -4.96
CA LYS A 514 -24.95 25.26 -3.91
C LYS A 514 -23.91 25.84 -2.95
N MET A 515 -22.91 25.06 -2.52
CA MET A 515 -21.83 25.55 -1.66
C MET A 515 -21.01 26.67 -2.30
N ARG A 516 -20.87 26.66 -3.63
CA ARG A 516 -20.24 27.73 -4.43
C ARG A 516 -21.14 28.94 -4.68
N GLY A 517 -22.40 28.91 -4.26
CA GLY A 517 -23.39 29.96 -4.55
C GLY A 517 -24.03 29.86 -5.94
N GLU A 518 -23.80 28.79 -6.70
CA GLU A 518 -24.41 28.52 -8.00
C GLU A 518 -25.80 27.84 -7.83
N THR A 519 -26.68 28.44 -7.02
CA THR A 519 -27.94 27.81 -6.54
C THR A 519 -28.84 27.30 -7.66
N ALA A 520 -28.99 28.03 -8.76
CA ALA A 520 -29.84 27.61 -9.88
C ALA A 520 -29.30 26.34 -10.56
N LYS A 521 -27.98 26.27 -10.75
CA LYS A 521 -27.30 25.08 -11.31
C LYS A 521 -27.34 23.92 -10.32
N GLY A 522 -27.13 24.20 -9.04
CA GLY A 522 -27.28 23.20 -7.98
C GLY A 522 -28.69 22.60 -7.95
N LYS A 523 -29.73 23.43 -8.10
CA LYS A 523 -31.12 22.96 -8.20
C LYS A 523 -31.34 22.10 -9.45
N LYS A 524 -30.83 22.49 -10.63
CA LYS A 524 -30.92 21.69 -11.87
C LYS A 524 -30.45 20.25 -11.64
N TYR A 525 -29.25 20.08 -11.08
CA TYR A 525 -28.67 18.76 -10.87
C TYR A 525 -29.36 17.97 -9.76
N THR A 526 -29.80 18.62 -8.68
CA THR A 526 -30.65 17.95 -7.67
C THR A 526 -31.98 17.48 -8.25
N ASP A 527 -32.67 18.31 -9.05
CA ASP A 527 -33.94 17.94 -9.67
C ASP A 527 -33.77 16.79 -10.67
N LEU A 528 -32.67 16.79 -11.44
CA LEU A 528 -32.32 15.70 -12.34
C LEU A 528 -32.11 14.39 -11.57
N ALA A 529 -31.28 14.40 -10.52
CA ALA A 529 -31.04 13.21 -9.71
C ALA A 529 -32.33 12.64 -9.08
N LEU A 530 -33.26 13.52 -8.65
CA LEU A 530 -34.58 13.10 -8.15
C LEU A 530 -35.45 12.44 -9.24
N ALA A 531 -35.44 13.00 -10.46
CA ALA A 531 -36.16 12.44 -11.59
C ALA A 531 -35.58 11.08 -11.99
N ASP A 532 -34.26 10.98 -12.03
CA ASP A 532 -33.51 9.77 -12.35
C ASP A 532 -33.72 8.67 -11.30
N ALA A 533 -33.69 9.01 -10.01
CA ALA A 533 -34.00 8.07 -8.93
C ALA A 533 -35.44 7.54 -9.03
N LYS A 534 -36.40 8.40 -9.38
CA LYS A 534 -37.79 7.97 -9.63
C LYS A 534 -37.88 7.01 -10.81
N HIS A 535 -37.15 7.27 -11.89
CA HIS A 535 -37.08 6.35 -13.02
C HIS A 535 -36.43 5.03 -12.61
N TRP A 536 -35.27 5.08 -11.95
CA TRP A 536 -34.55 3.92 -11.44
C TRP A 536 -35.47 3.01 -10.61
N MET A 537 -36.21 3.57 -9.65
CA MET A 537 -37.15 2.79 -8.83
C MET A 537 -38.24 2.11 -9.66
N SER A 538 -38.65 2.68 -10.79
CA SER A 538 -39.69 2.10 -11.65
C SER A 538 -39.19 0.94 -12.53
N VAL A 539 -37.90 0.88 -12.83
CA VAL A 539 -37.31 -0.16 -13.70
C VAL A 539 -36.45 -1.17 -12.96
N ALA A 540 -35.91 -0.81 -11.79
CA ALA A 540 -35.00 -1.64 -11.04
C ALA A 540 -35.69 -2.46 -9.93
N ILE A 541 -36.76 -1.96 -9.32
CA ILE A 541 -37.41 -2.63 -8.18
C ILE A 541 -38.34 -3.75 -8.68
N GLU A 542 -38.05 -4.97 -8.22
CA GLU A 542 -38.82 -6.18 -8.47
C GLU A 542 -39.35 -6.75 -7.15
N GLY A 543 -40.48 -6.22 -6.70
CA GLY A 543 -41.15 -6.68 -5.48
C GLY A 543 -40.42 -6.26 -4.20
N ASP A 544 -39.62 -7.16 -3.63
CA ASP A 544 -38.95 -7.00 -2.33
C ASP A 544 -37.46 -6.66 -2.43
N HIS A 545 -36.93 -6.44 -3.64
CA HIS A 545 -35.55 -6.05 -3.91
C HIS A 545 -35.39 -5.36 -5.26
N SER A 546 -34.19 -4.87 -5.57
CA SER A 546 -33.83 -4.42 -6.92
C SER A 546 -32.93 -5.40 -7.67
N VAL A 547 -33.11 -5.43 -9.00
CA VAL A 547 -32.36 -6.30 -9.91
C VAL A 547 -30.86 -5.96 -9.97
N LEU A 548 -30.04 -6.90 -10.44
CA LEU A 548 -28.62 -6.65 -10.74
C LEU A 548 -28.47 -5.66 -11.91
N ALA A 549 -29.25 -5.86 -12.97
CA ALA A 549 -29.29 -5.01 -14.15
C ALA A 549 -30.74 -4.89 -14.67
N PHE A 550 -31.12 -3.75 -15.24
CA PHE A 550 -32.51 -3.44 -15.58
C PHE A 550 -33.18 -4.44 -16.54
N ASP A 551 -32.38 -5.14 -17.34
CA ASP A 551 -32.82 -6.14 -18.31
C ASP A 551 -32.73 -7.59 -17.79
N ARG A 552 -32.45 -7.79 -16.49
CA ARG A 552 -32.23 -9.11 -15.88
C ARG A 552 -33.20 -9.37 -14.72
N PRO A 553 -34.48 -9.72 -15.00
CA PRO A 553 -35.45 -10.06 -13.96
C PRO A 553 -35.03 -11.31 -13.16
N GLY A 554 -35.45 -11.40 -11.90
CA GLY A 554 -35.10 -12.49 -10.98
C GLY A 554 -33.65 -12.49 -10.48
N THR A 555 -32.93 -11.39 -10.66
CA THR A 555 -31.55 -11.21 -10.18
C THR A 555 -31.50 -10.18 -9.06
N TRP A 556 -30.36 -10.07 -8.37
CA TRP A 556 -30.16 -9.05 -7.32
C TRP A 556 -28.67 -8.74 -7.17
N SER A 557 -28.35 -7.58 -6.59
CA SER A 557 -26.99 -7.22 -6.16
C SER A 557 -27.02 -6.27 -4.98
N GLN A 558 -25.93 -6.22 -4.21
CA GLN A 558 -25.75 -5.22 -3.16
C GLN A 558 -25.77 -3.81 -3.76
N LYS A 559 -26.69 -2.95 -3.29
CA LYS A 559 -26.83 -1.54 -3.68
C LYS A 559 -26.04 -0.64 -2.72
N TYR A 560 -24.79 -1.03 -2.46
CA TYR A 560 -23.93 -0.40 -1.46
C TYR A 560 -23.72 1.11 -1.70
N ASN A 561 -23.88 1.61 -2.93
CA ASN A 561 -23.75 3.04 -3.23
C ASN A 561 -24.85 3.91 -2.60
N LEU A 562 -26.03 3.35 -2.30
CA LEU A 562 -27.11 4.05 -1.61
C LEU A 562 -26.68 4.61 -0.24
N VAL A 563 -25.61 4.08 0.36
CA VAL A 563 -25.05 4.59 1.61
C VAL A 563 -24.67 6.08 1.51
N TRP A 564 -24.22 6.54 0.34
CA TRP A 564 -23.77 7.92 0.16
C TRP A 564 -24.93 8.93 0.17
N ASP A 565 -26.13 8.52 -0.23
CA ASP A 565 -27.34 9.36 -0.11
C ASP A 565 -27.60 9.75 1.35
N GLN A 566 -27.46 8.77 2.25
CA GLN A 566 -27.60 8.93 3.70
C GLN A 566 -26.44 9.74 4.30
N LEU A 567 -25.19 9.34 4.05
CA LEU A 567 -24.01 9.96 4.65
C LEU A 567 -23.88 11.43 4.26
N LEU A 568 -24.10 11.74 2.99
CA LEU A 568 -24.04 13.10 2.45
C LEU A 568 -25.36 13.86 2.60
N ASN A 569 -26.41 13.21 3.11
CA ASN A 569 -27.73 13.80 3.29
C ASN A 569 -28.24 14.48 2.00
N LEU A 570 -28.11 13.76 0.87
CA LEU A 570 -28.48 14.27 -0.45
C LEU A 570 -30.01 14.22 -0.66
N GLY A 571 -30.68 13.24 -0.05
CA GLY A 571 -32.14 13.13 -0.01
C GLY A 571 -32.74 12.74 -1.37
N ILE A 572 -32.07 11.85 -2.10
CA ILE A 572 -32.42 11.47 -3.46
C ILE A 572 -33.29 10.22 -3.50
N PHE A 573 -32.98 9.21 -2.68
CA PHE A 573 -33.77 7.99 -2.57
C PHE A 573 -34.57 8.00 -1.27
N PRO A 574 -35.85 7.58 -1.27
CA PRO A 574 -36.60 7.45 -0.04
C PRO A 574 -36.03 6.32 0.82
N ASP A 575 -36.10 6.48 2.15
CA ASP A 575 -35.56 5.50 3.13
C ASP A 575 -36.09 4.08 2.91
N SER A 576 -37.33 3.96 2.42
CA SER A 576 -37.97 2.68 2.09
C SER A 576 -37.19 1.83 1.08
N VAL A 577 -36.37 2.44 0.21
CA VAL A 577 -35.51 1.70 -0.72
C VAL A 577 -34.40 0.98 0.04
N ARG A 578 -33.72 1.68 0.97
CA ARG A 578 -32.66 1.07 1.79
C ARG A 578 -33.23 0.02 2.74
N GLU A 579 -34.39 0.29 3.34
CA GLU A 579 -35.09 -0.68 4.21
C GLU A 579 -35.45 -1.97 3.46
N MET A 580 -35.95 -1.86 2.23
CA MET A 580 -36.26 -2.98 1.34
C MET A 580 -35.00 -3.81 1.04
N GLU A 581 -33.93 -3.17 0.60
CA GLU A 581 -32.66 -3.83 0.28
C GLU A 581 -32.08 -4.56 1.51
N ILE A 582 -32.04 -3.91 2.67
CA ILE A 582 -31.57 -4.54 3.92
C ILE A 582 -32.43 -5.75 4.29
N ALA A 583 -33.76 -5.63 4.21
CA ALA A 583 -34.66 -6.74 4.48
C ALA A 583 -34.36 -7.95 3.57
N TYR A 584 -34.13 -7.69 2.29
CA TYR A 584 -33.76 -8.72 1.33
C TYR A 584 -32.39 -9.34 1.60
N TYR A 585 -31.35 -8.54 1.85
CA TYR A 585 -30.00 -9.02 2.12
C TYR A 585 -29.94 -9.99 3.30
N LYS A 586 -30.70 -9.72 4.36
CA LYS A 586 -30.80 -10.63 5.52
C LYS A 586 -31.30 -12.04 5.13
N THR A 587 -32.08 -12.16 4.06
CA THR A 587 -32.54 -13.47 3.53
C THR A 587 -31.47 -14.22 2.72
N LYS A 588 -30.38 -13.52 2.32
CA LYS A 588 -29.30 -14.04 1.47
C LYS A 588 -28.01 -14.32 2.25
N MET A 589 -28.00 -14.06 3.54
CA MET A 589 -26.84 -14.29 4.40
C MET A 589 -26.40 -15.76 4.35
N LEU A 590 -25.10 -15.96 4.14
CA LEU A 590 -24.42 -17.24 4.32
C LEU A 590 -23.57 -17.20 5.60
N LYS A 591 -22.93 -18.32 5.93
CA LYS A 591 -22.23 -18.50 7.22
C LYS A 591 -21.26 -17.35 7.53
N TYR A 592 -20.56 -16.85 6.51
CA TYR A 592 -19.49 -15.89 6.65
C TYR A 592 -19.78 -14.52 6.02
N GLY A 593 -20.99 -14.27 5.53
CA GLY A 593 -21.33 -12.95 4.99
C GLY A 593 -22.40 -12.95 3.91
N LEU A 594 -22.57 -11.77 3.33
CA LEU A 594 -23.50 -11.50 2.24
C LEU A 594 -22.78 -11.64 0.89
N PRO A 595 -23.25 -12.49 -0.04
CA PRO A 595 -22.73 -12.52 -1.40
C PRO A 595 -22.87 -11.17 -2.12
N LEU A 596 -21.97 -10.88 -3.06
CA LEU A 596 -21.97 -9.64 -3.84
C LEU A 596 -23.27 -9.47 -4.65
N ASP A 597 -23.68 -10.53 -5.34
CA ASP A 597 -24.88 -10.55 -6.19
C ASP A 597 -25.37 -11.98 -6.46
N SER A 598 -26.47 -12.12 -7.20
CA SER A 598 -27.10 -13.40 -7.53
C SER A 598 -26.24 -14.37 -8.36
N ARG A 599 -25.11 -13.94 -8.94
CA ARG A 599 -24.25 -14.75 -9.82
C ARG A 599 -23.22 -15.56 -9.05
N THR A 600 -22.95 -15.21 -7.78
CA THR A 600 -21.78 -15.70 -7.06
C THR A 600 -22.03 -15.88 -5.56
N LYS A 601 -21.14 -16.61 -4.89
CA LYS A 601 -21.02 -16.64 -3.42
C LYS A 601 -19.86 -15.77 -2.92
N LEU A 602 -19.08 -15.20 -3.84
CA LEU A 602 -18.02 -14.24 -3.54
C LEU A 602 -18.65 -12.99 -2.91
N THR A 603 -17.97 -12.42 -1.93
CA THR A 603 -18.29 -11.11 -1.37
C THR A 603 -17.15 -10.13 -1.56
N LYS A 604 -17.47 -8.85 -1.39
CA LYS A 604 -16.52 -7.79 -1.07
C LYS A 604 -16.86 -7.28 0.33
N THR A 605 -15.89 -7.35 1.23
CA THR A 605 -16.09 -7.06 2.66
C THR A 605 -16.51 -5.61 2.89
N ASP A 606 -15.88 -4.69 2.16
CA ASP A 606 -16.19 -3.26 2.16
C ASP A 606 -17.63 -3.01 1.70
N TRP A 607 -18.05 -3.55 0.54
CA TRP A 607 -19.45 -3.45 0.06
C TRP A 607 -20.47 -4.03 1.04
N SER A 608 -20.15 -5.12 1.73
CA SER A 608 -21.02 -5.70 2.75
C SER A 608 -21.19 -4.77 3.96
N ILE A 609 -20.12 -4.11 4.41
CA ILE A 609 -20.18 -3.15 5.53
C ILE A 609 -20.89 -1.86 5.10
N TRP A 610 -20.69 -1.41 3.85
CA TRP A 610 -21.41 -0.27 3.29
C TRP A 610 -22.91 -0.54 3.21
N SER A 611 -23.27 -1.73 2.71
CA SER A 611 -24.65 -2.21 2.71
C SER A 611 -25.21 -2.26 4.13
N ALA A 612 -24.49 -2.85 5.09
CA ALA A 612 -24.91 -2.91 6.48
C ALA A 612 -25.14 -1.52 7.10
N THR A 613 -24.33 -0.53 6.73
CA THR A 613 -24.42 0.85 7.24
C THR A 613 -25.74 1.52 6.89
N MET A 614 -26.42 1.06 5.84
CA MET A 614 -27.76 1.52 5.47
C MET A 614 -28.87 1.07 6.43
N ALA A 615 -28.59 0.11 7.33
CA ALA A 615 -29.57 -0.38 8.29
C ALA A 615 -29.97 0.71 9.30
N THR A 616 -31.27 0.78 9.60
CA THR A 616 -31.85 1.77 10.52
C THR A 616 -31.66 1.42 12.00
N ASN A 617 -31.15 0.23 12.31
CA ASN A 617 -30.95 -0.27 13.67
C ASN A 617 -29.69 -1.14 13.78
N GLN A 618 -29.16 -1.21 15.00
CA GLN A 618 -27.92 -1.93 15.33
C GLN A 618 -28.01 -3.43 15.03
N SER A 619 -29.16 -4.06 15.32
CA SER A 619 -29.35 -5.51 15.13
C SER A 619 -29.22 -5.92 13.67
N ASP A 620 -29.77 -5.12 12.75
CA ASP A 620 -29.70 -5.38 11.32
C ASP A 620 -28.28 -5.14 10.76
N PHE A 621 -27.58 -4.10 11.25
CA PHE A 621 -26.16 -3.90 10.94
C PHE A 621 -25.33 -5.13 11.37
N GLU A 622 -25.48 -5.55 12.62
CA GLU A 622 -24.74 -6.68 13.19
C GLU A 622 -25.08 -8.01 12.51
N THR A 623 -26.31 -8.18 12.01
CA THR A 623 -26.71 -9.38 11.25
C THR A 623 -25.84 -9.56 10.00
N ILE A 624 -25.44 -8.47 9.35
CA ILE A 624 -24.60 -8.51 8.15
C ILE A 624 -23.10 -8.54 8.51
N VAL A 625 -22.69 -7.83 9.56
CA VAL A 625 -21.26 -7.65 9.92
C VAL A 625 -20.70 -8.79 10.77
N ASN A 626 -21.48 -9.38 11.68
CA ASN A 626 -20.97 -10.44 12.56
C ASN A 626 -20.45 -11.68 11.79
N PRO A 627 -21.09 -12.14 10.70
CA PRO A 627 -20.54 -13.22 9.87
C PRO A 627 -19.15 -12.91 9.26
N ILE A 628 -18.85 -11.63 8.98
CA ILE A 628 -17.52 -11.20 8.52
C ILE A 628 -16.50 -11.42 9.65
N PHE A 629 -16.85 -11.06 10.90
CA PHE A 629 -15.99 -11.35 12.05
C PHE A 629 -15.75 -12.85 12.19
N ASP A 630 -16.79 -13.66 12.03
CA ASP A 630 -16.68 -15.11 12.13
C ASP A 630 -15.74 -15.66 11.04
N TYR A 631 -15.75 -15.10 9.82
CA TYR A 631 -14.76 -15.41 8.79
C TYR A 631 -13.33 -15.07 9.20
N VAL A 632 -13.08 -13.83 9.61
CA VAL A 632 -11.74 -13.36 10.01
C VAL A 632 -11.23 -14.24 11.17
N ASN A 633 -12.11 -14.59 12.10
CA ASN A 633 -11.79 -15.41 13.26
C ASN A 633 -11.57 -16.90 12.94
N GLU A 634 -12.29 -17.47 11.96
CA GLU A 634 -12.25 -18.91 11.66
C GLU A 634 -11.41 -19.28 10.43
N THR A 635 -11.05 -18.31 9.58
CA THR A 635 -10.38 -18.60 8.30
C THR A 635 -9.04 -19.30 8.51
N THR A 636 -8.80 -20.37 7.75
CA THR A 636 -7.52 -21.09 7.80
C THR A 636 -6.47 -20.47 6.89
N THR A 637 -6.88 -19.58 5.99
CA THR A 637 -5.99 -18.79 5.15
C THR A 637 -5.27 -17.77 6.03
N ARG A 638 -3.95 -17.62 5.87
CA ARG A 638 -3.08 -16.84 6.76
C ARG A 638 -2.62 -15.54 6.13
N ASP A 639 -3.56 -14.83 5.53
CA ASP A 639 -3.29 -13.58 4.83
C ASP A 639 -3.63 -12.39 5.74
N PRO A 640 -3.16 -11.17 5.43
CA PRO A 640 -3.86 -9.94 5.85
C PRO A 640 -5.37 -10.05 5.56
N ILE A 641 -6.22 -9.23 6.19
CA ILE A 641 -7.67 -9.43 6.06
C ILE A 641 -8.07 -9.40 4.59
N ALA A 642 -8.70 -10.47 4.13
CA ALA A 642 -9.18 -10.53 2.77
C ALA A 642 -10.37 -9.57 2.57
N ASP A 643 -10.29 -8.71 1.57
CA ASP A 643 -11.41 -7.87 1.13
C ASP A 643 -12.34 -8.61 0.16
N SER A 644 -11.97 -9.81 -0.29
CA SER A 644 -12.83 -10.71 -1.05
C SER A 644 -12.67 -12.18 -0.65
N TYR A 645 -13.77 -12.92 -0.55
CA TYR A 645 -13.78 -14.36 -0.21
C TYR A 645 -15.14 -15.01 -0.50
N ILE A 646 -15.21 -16.34 -0.45
CA ILE A 646 -16.43 -17.12 -0.63
C ILE A 646 -17.16 -17.25 0.72
N THR A 647 -18.37 -16.69 0.81
CA THR A 647 -19.13 -16.46 2.05
C THR A 647 -19.65 -17.72 2.78
N ASP A 648 -19.34 -18.92 2.31
CA ASP A 648 -19.61 -20.18 3.01
C ASP A 648 -18.38 -21.09 3.15
N ASN A 649 -17.18 -20.59 2.81
CA ASN A 649 -15.94 -21.36 2.85
C ASN A 649 -14.86 -20.64 3.67
N PRO A 650 -14.49 -21.14 4.87
CA PRO A 650 -13.43 -20.53 5.67
C PRO A 650 -12.02 -20.75 5.11
N LYS A 651 -11.90 -21.48 3.99
CA LYS A 651 -10.62 -21.75 3.33
C LYS A 651 -10.46 -20.95 2.05
N SER A 652 -11.47 -20.20 1.62
CA SER A 652 -11.27 -19.33 0.46
C SER A 652 -10.32 -18.22 0.85
N GLY A 653 -9.19 -18.10 0.17
CA GLY A 653 -8.44 -16.85 0.12
C GLY A 653 -9.09 -15.89 -0.88
N GLY A 654 -8.49 -14.72 -1.04
CA GLY A 654 -8.87 -13.75 -2.05
C GLY A 654 -7.91 -12.58 -2.04
N MET A 655 -8.40 -11.44 -2.50
CA MET A 655 -7.67 -10.19 -2.45
C MET A 655 -7.40 -9.81 -0.99
N HIS A 656 -6.19 -9.34 -0.69
CA HIS A 656 -5.74 -9.03 0.67
C HIS A 656 -4.66 -7.94 0.66
N ALA A 657 -4.40 -7.35 1.83
CA ALA A 657 -3.45 -6.24 1.98
C ALA A 657 -3.78 -5.01 1.11
N ARG A 658 -5.06 -4.83 0.76
CA ARG A 658 -5.51 -3.76 -0.14
C ARG A 658 -5.91 -2.50 0.62
N PRO A 659 -5.83 -1.31 -0.01
CA PRO A 659 -6.26 -0.05 0.62
C PRO A 659 -7.77 -0.01 0.91
N VAL A 660 -8.55 -0.82 0.18
CA VAL A 660 -10.02 -0.84 0.22
C VAL A 660 -10.59 -1.20 1.59
N VAL A 661 -9.80 -1.83 2.47
CA VAL A 661 -10.20 -2.12 3.87
C VAL A 661 -10.36 -0.86 4.72
N GLY A 662 -9.88 0.30 4.23
CA GLY A 662 -10.26 1.63 4.74
C GLY A 662 -11.77 1.88 4.68
N GLY A 663 -12.48 1.18 3.79
CA GLY A 663 -13.92 1.25 3.63
C GLY A 663 -14.70 0.72 4.81
N PHE A 664 -14.07 -0.09 5.66
CA PHE A 664 -14.73 -0.66 6.83
C PHE A 664 -15.12 0.43 7.83
N PHE A 665 -14.43 1.59 7.83
CA PHE A 665 -14.70 2.72 8.72
C PHE A 665 -15.98 3.50 8.36
N ILE A 666 -16.68 3.15 7.27
CA ILE A 666 -17.84 3.92 6.78
C ILE A 666 -18.96 4.07 7.81
N LYS A 667 -19.18 3.07 8.69
CA LYS A 667 -20.23 3.16 9.72
C LYS A 667 -19.96 4.30 10.70
N MET A 668 -18.70 4.65 10.95
CA MET A 668 -18.34 5.77 11.82
C MET A 668 -18.65 7.14 11.18
N LEU A 669 -18.83 7.21 9.85
CA LEU A 669 -19.24 8.43 9.16
C LEU A 669 -20.73 8.74 9.33
N ASP A 670 -21.53 7.72 9.64
CA ASP A 670 -22.99 7.81 9.81
C ASP A 670 -23.38 8.71 11.01
N ASP A 671 -22.56 8.69 12.07
CA ASP A 671 -22.63 9.66 13.16
C ASP A 671 -21.87 10.95 12.77
N ARG A 672 -22.59 11.92 12.19
CA ARG A 672 -21.99 13.21 11.77
C ARG A 672 -21.23 13.95 12.88
N PRO A 673 -21.72 14.04 14.13
CA PRO A 673 -20.93 14.54 15.26
C PRO A 673 -19.60 13.81 15.46
N MET A 674 -19.60 12.48 15.44
CA MET A 674 -18.38 11.66 15.55
C MET A 674 -17.43 11.92 14.39
N TRP A 675 -17.93 11.86 13.16
CA TRP A 675 -17.14 12.16 11.95
C TRP A 675 -16.45 13.52 12.05
N ARG A 676 -17.20 14.57 12.39
CA ARG A 676 -16.65 15.92 12.57
C ARG A 676 -15.61 16.01 13.69
N ARG A 677 -15.79 15.26 14.79
CA ARG A 677 -14.84 15.26 15.91
C ARG A 677 -13.49 14.66 15.47
N TRP A 678 -13.51 13.55 14.75
CA TRP A 678 -12.30 12.90 14.25
C TRP A 678 -11.61 13.71 13.15
N ALA A 679 -12.36 14.16 12.14
CA ALA A 679 -11.78 14.88 11.00
C ALA A 679 -11.12 16.20 11.42
N LYS A 680 -11.62 16.87 12.47
CA LYS A 680 -11.02 18.09 13.04
C LYS A 680 -9.66 17.88 13.70
N ARG A 681 -9.26 16.64 14.00
CA ARG A 681 -7.92 16.35 14.52
C ARG A 681 -6.85 16.56 13.46
N ASP A 682 -7.21 16.50 12.19
CA ASP A 682 -6.30 16.89 11.12
C ASP A 682 -5.99 18.39 11.19
N THR A 683 -4.75 18.68 11.56
CA THR A 683 -4.27 20.06 11.69
C THR A 683 -3.34 20.47 10.55
N PHE A 684 -3.01 19.56 9.63
CA PHE A 684 -2.07 19.84 8.55
C PHE A 684 -2.62 20.93 7.62
N LYS A 685 -1.75 21.85 7.22
CA LYS A 685 -2.11 22.98 6.35
C LYS A 685 -1.52 22.75 4.96
N LEU A 686 -2.36 22.26 4.06
CA LEU A 686 -2.02 22.16 2.64
C LEU A 686 -1.72 23.54 2.06
N GLY A 687 -0.56 23.65 1.42
CA GLY A 687 -0.21 24.72 0.50
C GLY A 687 -0.70 24.41 -0.91
N LYS A 688 -0.12 25.12 -1.90
CA LYS A 688 -0.38 24.83 -3.31
C LYS A 688 0.45 23.63 -3.75
N TYR A 689 -0.21 22.63 -4.30
CA TYR A 689 0.46 21.52 -4.99
C TYR A 689 1.30 22.04 -6.16
N ALA A 690 2.44 21.40 -6.40
CA ALA A 690 3.27 21.62 -7.56
C ALA A 690 2.51 21.21 -8.83
N PRO A 691 2.72 21.87 -9.98
CA PRO A 691 2.20 21.40 -11.26
C PRO A 691 2.80 20.02 -11.63
N LEU A 692 2.17 19.33 -12.59
CA LEU A 692 2.75 18.09 -13.13
C LEU A 692 4.18 18.35 -13.62
N PRO A 693 5.14 17.45 -13.33
CA PRO A 693 6.46 17.52 -13.91
C PRO A 693 6.37 17.55 -15.43
N LYS A 694 7.17 18.41 -16.05
CA LYS A 694 7.31 18.40 -17.50
C LYS A 694 8.18 17.20 -17.92
N PRO A 695 7.88 16.55 -19.05
CA PRO A 695 8.73 15.50 -19.58
C PRO A 695 10.17 15.99 -19.76
N PRO A 696 11.19 15.19 -19.42
CA PRO A 696 12.58 15.58 -19.62
C PRO A 696 12.86 15.77 -21.12
N VAL A 697 13.52 16.88 -21.47
CA VAL A 697 14.01 17.11 -22.83
C VAL A 697 15.31 16.33 -22.99
N ILE A 698 15.33 15.39 -23.94
CA ILE A 698 16.51 14.55 -24.22
C ILE A 698 17.14 15.01 -25.53
N GLU A 699 18.38 15.46 -25.47
CA GLU A 699 19.20 15.69 -26.67
C GLU A 699 19.89 14.39 -27.08
N ASN A 700 19.53 13.87 -28.26
CA ASN A 700 20.14 12.65 -28.79
C ASN A 700 21.61 12.90 -29.17
N ILE A 701 22.52 12.09 -28.62
CA ILE A 701 23.95 12.13 -28.95
C ILE A 701 24.41 10.88 -29.72
N ILE A 702 23.79 9.72 -29.46
CA ILE A 702 23.87 8.53 -30.30
C ILE A 702 22.45 8.17 -30.69
N ALA A 703 22.12 8.29 -31.96
CA ALA A 703 20.76 8.12 -32.43
C ALA A 703 20.22 6.69 -32.21
N SER A 704 18.95 6.62 -31.84
CA SER A 704 18.07 5.45 -31.98
C SER A 704 17.27 5.55 -33.29
N GLY A 705 16.48 4.51 -33.59
CA GLY A 705 15.52 4.48 -34.69
C GLY A 705 14.41 5.54 -34.63
N LYS A 706 14.26 6.25 -33.49
CA LYS A 706 13.35 7.41 -33.38
C LYS A 706 13.84 8.61 -34.17
N THR A 707 15.15 8.79 -34.30
CA THR A 707 15.76 10.00 -34.89
C THR A 707 16.58 9.75 -36.14
N SER A 708 17.06 8.52 -36.37
CA SER A 708 17.74 8.14 -37.60
C SER A 708 17.66 6.63 -37.79
N GLU A 709 18.35 6.07 -38.79
CA GLU A 709 18.30 4.63 -39.10
C GLU A 709 19.66 3.95 -38.94
N PRO A 710 20.23 3.89 -37.73
CA PRO A 710 21.51 3.23 -37.52
C PRO A 710 21.39 1.73 -37.78
N THR A 711 22.47 1.16 -38.33
CA THR A 711 22.57 -0.28 -38.56
C THR A 711 23.15 -0.97 -37.32
N TRP A 712 22.56 -2.09 -36.93
CA TRP A 712 23.02 -2.99 -35.88
C TRP A 712 23.35 -4.36 -36.46
N ALA A 713 24.37 -5.02 -35.90
CA ALA A 713 24.52 -6.47 -36.04
C ALA A 713 23.58 -7.14 -35.04
N TYR A 714 22.87 -8.21 -35.42
CA TYR A 714 21.95 -8.91 -34.54
C TYR A 714 21.86 -10.42 -34.82
N THR A 715 21.45 -11.17 -33.79
CA THR A 715 21.11 -12.59 -33.84
C THR A 715 19.89 -12.86 -32.97
N THR A 716 19.15 -13.93 -33.28
CA THR A 716 18.02 -14.45 -32.50
C THR A 716 18.34 -15.79 -31.84
N MET A 717 19.57 -16.26 -31.97
CA MET A 717 20.10 -17.42 -31.28
C MET A 717 21.05 -16.96 -30.19
N MET A 718 20.99 -17.63 -29.03
CA MET A 718 21.84 -17.33 -27.88
C MET A 718 23.32 -17.29 -28.32
N PRO A 719 24.01 -16.15 -28.18
CA PRO A 719 25.39 -16.00 -28.60
C PRO A 719 26.36 -16.63 -27.58
N ALA A 720 27.61 -16.82 -28.00
CA ALA A 720 28.66 -17.31 -27.10
C ALA A 720 28.94 -16.30 -25.96
N PRO A 721 29.43 -16.76 -24.78
CA PRO A 721 29.75 -15.88 -23.67
C PRO A 721 30.70 -14.73 -24.05
N GLY A 722 30.44 -13.52 -23.54
CA GLY A 722 31.24 -12.33 -23.82
C GLY A 722 30.86 -11.56 -25.10
N TRP A 723 29.70 -11.84 -25.69
CA TRP A 723 29.17 -11.17 -26.89
C TRP A 723 29.03 -9.64 -26.74
N GLU A 724 28.83 -9.19 -25.51
CA GLU A 724 28.71 -7.80 -25.11
C GLU A 724 30.04 -7.02 -25.14
N ALA A 725 31.18 -7.72 -25.21
CA ALA A 725 32.51 -7.11 -25.15
C ALA A 725 32.97 -6.56 -26.51
N PRO A 726 33.88 -5.56 -26.57
CA PRO A 726 34.26 -4.89 -27.82
C PRO A 726 34.97 -5.77 -28.86
N GLY A 727 35.62 -6.85 -28.41
CA GLY A 727 36.41 -7.74 -29.25
C GLY A 727 35.67 -8.97 -29.75
N PHE A 728 34.38 -9.12 -29.45
CA PHE A 728 33.60 -10.25 -29.93
C PHE A 728 33.41 -10.18 -31.45
N ASP A 729 33.54 -11.33 -32.12
CA ASP A 729 33.35 -11.47 -33.56
C ASP A 729 31.86 -11.71 -33.87
N ASP A 730 31.23 -10.71 -34.47
CA ASP A 730 29.84 -10.76 -34.95
C ASP A 730 29.74 -10.83 -36.47
N GLY A 731 30.81 -11.28 -37.15
CA GLY A 731 30.86 -11.36 -38.61
C GLY A 731 29.72 -12.19 -39.22
N ASP A 732 29.27 -13.23 -38.52
CA ASP A 732 28.18 -14.11 -38.93
C ASP A 732 26.77 -13.60 -38.52
N TRP A 733 26.67 -12.48 -37.80
CA TRP A 733 25.39 -11.92 -37.39
C TRP A 733 24.72 -11.18 -38.54
N ALA A 734 23.38 -11.22 -38.56
CA ALA A 734 22.60 -10.45 -39.53
C ALA A 734 22.75 -8.94 -39.27
N LYS A 735 22.47 -8.11 -40.28
CA LYS A 735 22.49 -6.64 -40.15
C LYS A 735 21.10 -6.07 -40.38
N GLY A 736 20.65 -5.21 -39.47
CA GLY A 736 19.31 -4.60 -39.50
C GLY A 736 19.33 -3.12 -39.18
N LYS A 737 18.33 -2.38 -39.66
CA LYS A 737 18.08 -0.97 -39.28
C LYS A 737 17.34 -0.91 -37.94
N ALA A 738 17.68 0.08 -37.11
CA ALA A 738 17.03 0.30 -35.83
C ALA A 738 15.51 0.52 -35.96
N GLY A 739 14.79 0.14 -34.91
CA GLY A 739 13.37 -0.19 -34.93
C GLY A 739 13.19 -1.68 -35.18
N PHE A 740 13.62 -2.52 -34.23
CA PHE A 740 13.47 -3.98 -34.33
C PHE A 740 12.15 -4.40 -33.68
N GLY A 741 11.33 -5.22 -34.34
CA GLY A 741 10.05 -5.65 -33.77
C GLY A 741 9.07 -6.22 -34.78
N THR A 742 7.79 -6.27 -34.42
CA THR A 742 6.71 -6.68 -35.32
C THR A 742 5.98 -5.45 -35.88
N ASN A 743 5.65 -5.47 -37.18
CA ASN A 743 4.95 -4.35 -37.81
C ASN A 743 3.61 -4.06 -37.12
N GLY A 744 3.38 -2.78 -36.80
CA GLY A 744 2.17 -2.32 -36.10
C GLY A 744 2.31 -2.15 -34.59
N THR A 745 3.47 -2.50 -34.01
CA THR A 745 3.76 -2.22 -32.59
C THR A 745 3.63 -0.71 -32.29
N PRO A 746 2.74 -0.29 -31.37
CA PRO A 746 2.52 1.13 -31.08
C PRO A 746 3.75 1.85 -30.53
N GLY A 747 4.01 3.08 -31.00
CA GLY A 747 5.06 3.95 -30.44
C GLY A 747 6.48 3.70 -30.96
N ILE A 748 6.67 2.72 -31.84
CA ILE A 748 7.93 2.41 -32.52
C ILE A 748 7.73 2.29 -34.03
N GLU A 749 8.67 2.83 -34.80
CA GLU A 749 8.71 2.62 -36.25
C GLU A 749 9.57 1.39 -36.54
N VAL A 750 8.94 0.26 -36.86
CA VAL A 750 9.62 -1.01 -37.11
C VAL A 750 10.20 -1.03 -38.53
N ARG A 751 11.52 -1.27 -38.62
CA ARG A 751 12.29 -1.33 -39.87
C ARG A 751 13.04 -2.65 -40.06
N THR A 752 13.29 -3.39 -38.97
CA THR A 752 13.81 -4.75 -39.04
C THR A 752 12.86 -5.67 -38.29
N GLU A 753 12.33 -6.67 -39.00
CA GLU A 753 11.38 -7.59 -38.40
C GLU A 753 12.09 -8.61 -37.49
N TRP A 754 11.54 -8.83 -36.30
CA TRP A 754 11.98 -9.84 -35.33
C TRP A 754 10.77 -10.45 -34.63
N LYS A 755 10.73 -11.79 -34.53
CA LYS A 755 9.56 -12.57 -34.04
C LYS A 755 9.90 -13.70 -33.05
N THR A 756 11.16 -13.85 -32.64
CA THR A 756 11.56 -14.90 -31.69
C THR A 756 11.46 -14.39 -30.25
N GLY A 757 11.64 -15.27 -29.27
CA GLY A 757 11.62 -14.88 -27.85
C GLY A 757 12.84 -14.05 -27.42
N ASP A 758 13.91 -14.04 -28.20
CA ASP A 758 15.11 -13.26 -27.88
C ASP A 758 15.73 -12.61 -29.12
N ILE A 759 16.30 -11.42 -28.91
CA ILE A 759 17.21 -10.76 -29.84
C ILE A 759 18.42 -10.21 -29.10
N TRP A 760 19.60 -10.48 -29.66
CA TRP A 760 20.85 -9.87 -29.25
C TRP A 760 21.33 -8.96 -30.37
N MET A 761 21.66 -7.72 -30.06
CA MET A 761 22.15 -6.75 -31.02
C MET A 761 23.36 -6.00 -30.49
N ARG A 762 24.27 -5.64 -31.39
CA ARG A 762 25.43 -4.81 -31.05
C ARG A 762 25.84 -3.86 -32.16
N ARG A 763 26.44 -2.74 -31.77
CA ARG A 763 27.11 -1.80 -32.67
C ARG A 763 28.23 -1.07 -31.93
N ALA A 764 29.25 -0.69 -32.68
CA ALA A 764 30.32 0.16 -32.15
C ALA A 764 30.11 1.62 -32.56
N VAL A 765 30.24 2.54 -31.61
CA VAL A 765 30.06 3.98 -31.83
C VAL A 765 31.20 4.77 -31.20
N THR A 766 31.62 5.85 -31.85
CA THR A 766 32.54 6.82 -31.27
C THR A 766 31.73 7.90 -30.56
N LEU A 767 31.99 8.08 -29.27
CA LEU A 767 31.27 9.02 -28.44
C LEU A 767 31.57 10.48 -28.83
N PRO A 768 30.57 11.31 -29.17
CA PRO A 768 30.79 12.71 -29.51
C PRO A 768 31.25 13.55 -28.29
N LYS A 769 31.61 14.81 -28.52
CA LYS A 769 31.87 15.76 -27.43
C LYS A 769 30.54 16.13 -26.75
N ALA A 770 30.38 15.73 -25.49
CA ALA A 770 29.16 15.89 -24.71
C ALA A 770 29.46 15.88 -23.20
N ASP A 771 28.51 16.35 -22.38
CA ASP A 771 28.56 16.20 -20.93
C ASP A 771 27.92 14.87 -20.50
N TYR A 772 28.73 13.81 -20.47
CA TYR A 772 28.28 12.47 -20.11
C TYR A 772 27.85 12.33 -18.64
N ALA A 773 28.04 13.34 -17.79
CA ALA A 773 27.41 13.35 -16.47
C ALA A 773 25.88 13.37 -16.58
N LYS A 774 25.34 13.94 -17.66
CA LYS A 774 23.90 14.01 -17.97
C LYS A 774 23.41 12.89 -18.88
N ALA A 775 24.28 11.93 -19.21
CA ALA A 775 23.92 10.86 -20.14
C ALA A 775 22.85 9.92 -19.55
N VAL A 776 21.90 9.57 -20.41
CA VAL A 776 20.87 8.55 -20.22
C VAL A 776 20.82 7.67 -21.47
N LEU A 777 20.46 6.40 -21.30
CA LEU A 777 19.99 5.60 -22.42
C LEU A 777 18.63 6.16 -22.83
N TYR A 778 18.33 6.20 -24.13
CA TYR A 778 17.04 6.65 -24.61
C TYR A 778 16.48 5.61 -25.56
N GLY A 779 15.44 4.90 -25.13
CA GLY A 779 15.06 3.66 -25.77
C GLY A 779 13.58 3.32 -25.69
N TYR A 780 13.18 2.46 -26.62
CA TYR A 780 11.93 1.74 -26.64
C TYR A 780 12.25 0.27 -26.39
N HIS A 781 11.46 -0.39 -25.56
CA HIS A 781 11.53 -1.82 -25.36
C HIS A 781 10.14 -2.36 -25.04
N ASP A 782 9.86 -3.54 -25.57
CA ASP A 782 8.69 -4.33 -25.29
C ASP A 782 9.16 -5.58 -24.57
N GLU A 783 8.95 -5.60 -23.27
CA GLU A 783 9.51 -6.51 -22.27
C GLU A 783 10.99 -6.28 -21.89
N ASP A 784 11.63 -7.31 -21.32
CA ASP A 784 12.87 -7.18 -20.55
C ASP A 784 14.05 -6.83 -21.47
N VAL A 785 14.71 -5.72 -21.17
CA VAL A 785 15.86 -5.23 -21.92
C VAL A 785 17.09 -5.09 -21.03
N GLU A 786 18.22 -5.56 -21.53
CA GLU A 786 19.54 -5.34 -20.93
C GLU A 786 20.44 -4.63 -21.94
N VAL A 787 21.08 -3.55 -21.52
CA VAL A 787 22.01 -2.77 -22.34
C VAL A 787 23.38 -2.81 -21.70
N TYR A 788 24.42 -3.02 -22.50
CA TYR A 788 25.81 -3.14 -22.07
C TYR A 788 26.69 -2.13 -22.80
N PHE A 789 27.67 -1.57 -22.09
CA PHE A 789 28.77 -0.79 -22.67
C PHE A 789 30.09 -1.53 -22.45
N ASN A 790 30.74 -1.96 -23.53
CA ASN A 790 32.00 -2.72 -23.48
C ASN A 790 31.95 -3.92 -22.50
N GLY A 791 30.81 -4.60 -22.45
CA GLY A 791 30.53 -5.72 -21.55
C GLY A 791 30.22 -5.39 -20.10
N VAL A 792 30.14 -4.10 -19.73
CA VAL A 792 29.62 -3.67 -18.43
C VAL A 792 28.14 -3.36 -18.58
N LEU A 793 27.28 -3.97 -17.73
CA LEU A 793 25.84 -3.69 -17.71
C LEU A 793 25.63 -2.19 -17.51
N ALA A 794 25.01 -1.56 -18.51
CA ALA A 794 24.78 -0.13 -18.61
C ALA A 794 23.37 0.24 -18.18
N GLY A 795 22.37 -0.57 -18.45
CA GLY A 795 21.00 -0.36 -17.99
C GLY A 795 20.21 -1.64 -18.16
N ARG A 796 19.17 -1.80 -17.34
CA ARG A 796 18.21 -2.90 -17.48
C ARG A 796 16.85 -2.38 -17.06
N GLU A 797 15.84 -2.71 -17.86
CA GLU A 797 14.44 -2.47 -17.54
C GLU A 797 13.66 -3.74 -17.77
N GLY A 798 12.63 -3.97 -16.96
CA GLY A 798 11.66 -5.03 -17.18
C GLY A 798 10.30 -4.47 -17.62
N GLY A 799 9.47 -5.32 -18.23
CA GLY A 799 8.18 -4.92 -18.79
C GLY A 799 8.32 -4.05 -20.05
N PHE A 800 7.21 -3.47 -20.54
CA PHE A 800 7.20 -2.72 -21.81
C PHE A 800 7.00 -1.22 -21.62
N VAL A 801 7.40 -0.44 -22.63
CA VAL A 801 7.06 0.98 -22.77
C VAL A 801 6.28 1.24 -24.05
N THR A 802 5.32 2.16 -24.00
CA THR A 802 4.52 2.54 -25.18
C THR A 802 5.12 3.72 -25.95
N ASN A 803 6.22 4.31 -25.47
CA ASN A 803 6.96 5.37 -26.13
C ASN A 803 8.43 5.36 -25.68
N TYR A 804 9.31 6.02 -26.44
CA TYR A 804 10.71 6.15 -26.07
C TYR A 804 10.89 6.95 -24.78
N GLY A 805 11.57 6.35 -23.81
CA GLY A 805 11.84 6.92 -22.49
C GLY A 805 13.32 6.87 -22.11
N PRO A 806 13.73 7.66 -21.11
CA PRO A 806 15.07 7.55 -20.54
C PRO A 806 15.20 6.25 -19.74
N ILE A 807 16.29 5.52 -19.95
CA ILE A 807 16.72 4.38 -19.12
C ILE A 807 17.96 4.83 -18.33
N THR A 808 17.97 4.57 -17.03
CA THR A 808 19.06 5.02 -16.15
C THR A 808 20.36 4.27 -16.48
N ILE A 809 21.47 5.00 -16.63
CA ILE A 809 22.79 4.40 -16.82
C ILE A 809 23.41 4.07 -15.47
N LEU A 810 23.74 2.80 -15.24
CA LEU A 810 24.41 2.31 -14.04
C LEU A 810 25.80 2.95 -13.88
N SER A 811 26.16 3.25 -12.62
CA SER A 811 27.39 3.98 -12.26
C SER A 811 28.67 3.35 -12.80
N ALA A 812 28.72 2.01 -12.91
CA ALA A 812 29.88 1.30 -13.45
C ALA A 812 30.07 1.59 -14.95
N ALA A 813 29.01 1.48 -15.74
CA ALA A 813 29.05 1.75 -17.18
C ALA A 813 29.19 3.25 -17.50
N LYS A 814 28.61 4.13 -16.66
CA LYS A 814 28.72 5.59 -16.86
C LYS A 814 30.18 6.07 -16.85
N LYS A 815 31.06 5.40 -16.11
CA LYS A 815 32.52 5.68 -16.09
C LYS A 815 33.22 5.39 -17.43
N LEU A 816 32.61 4.60 -18.30
CA LEU A 816 33.14 4.27 -19.63
C LEU A 816 32.84 5.36 -20.67
N LEU A 817 31.90 6.25 -20.38
CA LEU A 817 31.47 7.30 -21.31
C LEU A 817 32.42 8.50 -21.26
N LYS A 818 33.23 8.66 -22.31
CA LYS A 818 34.16 9.79 -22.48
C LYS A 818 34.17 10.25 -23.94
N PRO A 819 34.27 11.57 -24.20
CA PRO A 819 34.40 12.08 -25.57
C PRO A 819 35.53 11.39 -26.34
N GLY A 820 35.27 11.01 -27.59
CA GLY A 820 36.23 10.39 -28.50
C GLY A 820 36.49 8.91 -28.27
N VAL A 821 36.00 8.31 -27.19
CA VAL A 821 36.15 6.87 -26.95
C VAL A 821 35.18 6.08 -27.83
N LYS A 822 35.69 5.03 -28.48
CA LYS A 822 34.86 4.04 -29.17
C LYS A 822 34.32 3.05 -28.14
N ILE A 823 33.01 2.93 -28.06
CA ILE A 823 32.32 1.95 -27.21
C ILE A 823 31.51 0.99 -28.07
N THR A 824 31.33 -0.23 -27.57
CA THR A 824 30.36 -1.19 -28.08
C THR A 824 29.12 -1.08 -27.21
N ILE A 825 28.00 -0.77 -27.85
CA ILE A 825 26.67 -0.85 -27.24
C ILE A 825 26.12 -2.22 -27.64
N ALA A 826 25.83 -3.05 -26.65
CA ALA A 826 25.20 -4.36 -26.82
C ALA A 826 23.84 -4.34 -26.14
N VAL A 827 22.83 -4.98 -26.72
CA VAL A 827 21.46 -5.03 -26.19
C VAL A 827 20.94 -6.44 -26.31
N HIS A 828 20.35 -6.96 -25.24
CA HIS A 828 19.53 -8.16 -25.24
C HIS A 828 18.11 -7.75 -24.90
N CYS A 829 17.13 -8.21 -25.68
CA CYS A 829 15.72 -8.08 -25.35
C CYS A 829 15.13 -9.49 -25.27
N HIS A 830 14.49 -9.81 -24.15
CA HIS A 830 13.74 -11.04 -23.94
C HIS A 830 12.26 -10.75 -24.01
N GLN A 831 11.54 -11.59 -24.75
CA GLN A 831 10.15 -11.41 -25.13
C GLN A 831 9.38 -12.71 -24.87
N THR A 832 8.28 -12.57 -24.14
CA THR A 832 7.46 -13.62 -23.57
C THR A 832 6.03 -13.54 -24.09
N SER A 833 5.45 -12.34 -24.27
CA SER A 833 4.08 -12.14 -24.74
C SER A 833 3.77 -10.72 -25.28
N GLY A 834 2.75 -10.61 -26.12
CA GLY A 834 2.22 -9.29 -26.53
C GLY A 834 2.86 -8.70 -27.79
N GLY A 835 3.12 -7.40 -27.76
CA GLY A 835 3.81 -6.70 -28.85
C GLY A 835 5.27 -7.14 -28.97
N GLN A 836 6.01 -6.58 -29.93
CA GLN A 836 7.46 -6.81 -30.01
C GLN A 836 8.14 -5.54 -30.53
N GLY A 837 9.10 -5.01 -29.78
CA GLY A 837 9.82 -3.80 -30.13
C GLY A 837 11.08 -3.57 -29.28
N VAL A 838 12.22 -3.26 -29.90
CA VAL A 838 13.40 -2.79 -29.18
C VAL A 838 14.22 -1.81 -30.02
N ASP A 839 14.63 -0.72 -29.39
CA ASP A 839 15.52 0.28 -29.98
C ASP A 839 16.21 1.13 -28.91
N ILE A 840 17.53 1.27 -29.01
CA ILE A 840 18.34 1.94 -27.99
C ILE A 840 19.26 3.00 -28.59
N GLY A 841 19.17 4.20 -28.05
CA GLY A 841 20.09 5.32 -28.28
C GLY A 841 20.76 5.79 -26.99
N LEU A 842 21.57 6.83 -27.12
CA LEU A 842 22.17 7.57 -26.00
C LEU A 842 21.79 9.04 -26.13
N GLY A 843 21.27 9.61 -25.05
CA GLY A 843 20.89 11.02 -24.98
C GLY A 843 21.51 11.73 -23.77
N LEU A 844 21.36 13.05 -23.74
CA LEU A 844 21.67 13.90 -22.60
C LEU A 844 20.37 14.50 -22.06
N LEU A 845 20.15 14.40 -20.75
CA LEU A 845 19.10 15.15 -20.08
C LEU A 845 19.43 16.64 -20.15
N LYS A 846 18.52 17.45 -20.71
CA LYS A 846 18.54 18.91 -20.56
C LYS A 846 17.73 19.29 -19.34
N GLU A 847 18.35 20.06 -18.46
CA GLU A 847 17.59 20.81 -17.45
C GLU A 847 16.84 21.91 -18.19
N GLU A 848 15.55 22.07 -17.93
CA GLU A 848 14.86 23.29 -18.34
C GLU A 848 15.40 24.46 -17.49
N GLY A 849 15.64 25.58 -18.14
CA GLY A 849 15.96 26.86 -17.48
C GLY A 849 14.74 27.55 -16.89
#